data_AF-A0A152A1T9-F1
#
_entry.id   AF-A0A152A1T9-F1
#
_cell.length_a   1.000
_cell.length_b   1.000
_cell.length_c   1.000
_cell.angle_alpha   90.00
_cell.angle_beta   90.00
_cell.angle_gamma   90.00
#
_symmetry.space_group_name_H-M   'P 1'
#
loop_
_entity.id
_entity.type
_entity.pdbx_description
1 polymer ?
#
loop_
_entity_poly.entity_id
_entity_poly.type
_entity_poly.pdbx_seq_one_letter_code
_entity_poly.pdbx_strand_id
1 'polypeptide(L)'
;MNHDFSRFVQMLMSNIQHHRHLIKSNAYWGLPVLGYLGYTVYQRLFNQYQFKDKTIVITGASSGIGLSTAHLLSKLGCKLILIARSESKLLEETQIINQNGGNAHFVVADLSKEHDLNKCVDSINHITQSNAIDILINCAGAGQWKFIENTSFNDCLDMMSLPYFATFHITRLLLPKMIMNQNGLVVIVNSPVSYQTWPGCAGYAGSRFALRGFTECLRMELAGTGVGVLEVIPGETNSNYFTANGIGEGQFPRLSILLPKLSPDLIASHLVNAIKYNKTKIIVPILLDLMLKINFMIPNRIKFWLFSSPNNEKRISKHSKMTDTVNTEDLKKLNIKEEESESDDEVETTEKPTTGTSTTNGTTEGEKKKKKKKKNKKKKTGAATTTAAATTTTTTDSKPTTTPGAPLVQTNPPTIPISKLFPSGEYPLGEICEYKNENSYRTTSEEKKLIEKMNSTIYQDVRRAAECHRQVRKYMQGIVKPGMGLTELVETLERTNKQLVEANGLKAGIAFPTGVSVNNIAAHWNPNSGDKTVLKEDDVLKIDFGTHVNGYIIDCAFTMTFNPKYDQLLAAVKDATNTGIREAGIDVRLGDIGAAIQEAMESYEIELNGKTYPIKSVRNLNGHTIAPYLIHAGKTVPIVKGGDQTKMEEGEFYAIETFGSTGRGVVQEDLECSHYMKVPNAQATIRLPKSRQLFNFINKNYDTLCFCRRWLDQAGEDKHILSLKNLCDIGLISPHPPLVDMKGSYVAQYEHTLLLRPTCKEVLSRGDDY
;
A
#
# COMPACT_ATOMS: atom_id res chain seq x y z
N MET A 1 34.91 -39.14 19.12
CA MET A 1 33.55 -38.69 18.78
C MET A 1 33.25 -38.82 17.29
N ASN A 2 33.60 -37.86 16.40
CA ASN A 2 33.30 -37.98 14.96
C ASN A 2 33.86 -39.27 14.32
N HIS A 3 35.05 -39.72 14.77
CA HIS A 3 35.68 -40.95 14.30
C HIS A 3 34.89 -42.23 14.63
N ASP A 4 34.16 -42.24 15.75
CA ASP A 4 33.47 -43.41 16.27
C ASP A 4 32.10 -43.59 15.62
N PHE A 5 31.37 -42.48 15.40
CA PHE A 5 30.14 -42.51 14.62
C PHE A 5 30.41 -42.88 13.15
N SER A 6 31.50 -42.36 12.56
CA SER A 6 31.96 -42.76 11.23
C SER A 6 32.27 -44.26 11.16
N ARG A 7 33.03 -44.80 12.14
CA ARG A 7 33.28 -46.25 12.25
C ARG A 7 31.99 -47.07 12.41
N PHE A 8 31.05 -46.62 13.24
CA PHE A 8 29.77 -47.30 13.44
C PHE A 8 28.95 -47.37 12.14
N VAL A 9 28.85 -46.26 11.40
CA VAL A 9 28.17 -46.21 10.10
C VAL A 9 28.88 -47.07 9.05
N GLN A 10 30.22 -47.04 8.99
CA GLN A 10 30.99 -47.91 8.10
C GLN A 10 30.81 -49.40 8.42
N MET A 11 30.79 -49.78 9.69
CA MET A 11 30.52 -51.15 10.14
C MET A 11 29.11 -51.61 9.76
N LEU A 12 28.11 -50.74 9.91
CA LEU A 12 26.73 -51.00 9.48
C LEU A 12 26.61 -51.18 7.96
N MET A 13 27.20 -50.28 7.18
CA MET A 13 27.22 -50.37 5.71
C MET A 13 27.97 -51.61 5.21
N SER A 14 29.08 -51.98 5.86
CA SER A 14 29.84 -53.20 5.56
C SER A 14 28.99 -54.45 5.78
N ASN A 15 28.35 -54.59 6.94
CA ASN A 15 27.45 -55.72 7.23
C ASN A 15 26.24 -55.78 6.28
N ILE A 16 25.68 -54.63 5.88
CA ILE A 16 24.59 -54.56 4.89
C ILE A 16 25.07 -55.02 3.50
N GLN A 17 26.30 -54.68 3.09
CA GLN A 17 26.87 -55.20 1.85
C GLN A 17 27.16 -56.71 1.94
N HIS A 18 27.72 -57.19 3.05
CA HIS A 18 28.07 -58.61 3.23
C HIS A 18 26.83 -59.51 3.23
N HIS A 19 25.74 -59.10 3.88
CA HIS A 19 24.50 -59.88 3.97
C HIS A 19 23.47 -59.58 2.86
N ARG A 20 23.90 -59.04 1.71
CA ARG A 20 23.02 -58.70 0.57
C ARG A 20 22.08 -59.82 0.09
N HIS A 21 22.47 -61.08 0.29
CA HIS A 21 21.66 -62.26 -0.04
C HIS A 21 20.48 -62.52 0.92
N LEU A 22 20.52 -62.02 2.16
CA LEU A 22 19.42 -62.14 3.15
C LEU A 22 18.33 -61.06 2.99
N ILE A 23 18.60 -60.00 2.21
CA ILE A 23 17.73 -58.82 2.04
C ILE A 23 16.41 -59.14 1.28
N LYS A 24 16.23 -60.37 0.77
CA LYS A 24 15.04 -60.80 0.00
C LYS A 24 13.83 -61.27 0.82
N SER A 25 13.81 -61.10 2.15
CA SER A 25 12.69 -61.53 3.00
C SER A 25 12.04 -60.37 3.78
N ASN A 26 10.72 -60.43 3.99
CA ASN A 26 9.88 -59.33 4.50
C ASN A 26 10.08 -58.96 6.00
N ALA A 27 11.13 -59.46 6.67
CA ALA A 27 11.34 -59.31 8.11
C ALA A 27 11.87 -57.91 8.55
N TYR A 28 12.30 -57.06 7.61
CA TYR A 28 13.16 -55.91 7.94
C TYR A 28 12.47 -54.63 8.42
N TRP A 29 11.13 -54.56 8.48
CA TRP A 29 10.41 -53.39 9.03
C TRP A 29 10.76 -53.09 10.50
N GLY A 30 11.17 -54.10 11.28
CA GLY A 30 11.56 -53.93 12.67
C GLY A 30 12.89 -53.18 12.87
N LEU A 31 13.83 -53.25 11.92
CA LEU A 31 15.17 -52.68 12.09
C LEU A 31 15.22 -51.14 12.04
N PRO A 32 14.51 -50.45 11.13
CA PRO A 32 14.33 -48.99 11.21
C PRO A 32 13.62 -48.55 12.50
N VAL A 33 12.65 -49.33 12.99
CA VAL A 33 11.92 -49.03 14.24
C VAL A 33 12.83 -49.19 15.46
N LEU A 34 13.63 -50.26 15.53
CA LEU A 34 14.63 -50.46 16.59
C LEU A 34 15.76 -49.42 16.52
N GLY A 35 16.19 -49.02 15.32
CA GLY A 35 17.14 -47.92 15.13
C GLY A 35 16.57 -46.58 15.58
N TYR A 36 15.30 -46.30 15.30
CA TYR A 36 14.60 -45.09 15.77
C TYR A 36 14.37 -45.10 17.29
N LEU A 37 14.03 -46.26 17.89
CA LEU A 37 13.97 -46.41 19.34
C LEU A 37 15.36 -46.20 19.96
N GLY A 38 16.39 -46.85 19.44
CA GLY A 38 17.77 -46.69 19.90
C GLY A 38 18.24 -45.23 19.84
N TYR A 39 17.98 -44.55 18.73
CA TYR A 39 18.28 -43.12 18.57
C TYR A 39 17.47 -42.24 19.53
N THR A 40 16.17 -42.47 19.71
CA THR A 40 15.34 -41.65 20.62
C THR A 40 15.61 -41.94 22.11
N VAL A 41 16.07 -43.15 22.46
CA VAL A 41 16.60 -43.49 23.79
C VAL A 41 17.98 -42.84 23.98
N TYR A 42 18.88 -42.91 23.00
CA TYR A 42 20.19 -42.26 23.05
C TYR A 42 20.07 -40.74 23.23
N GLN A 43 19.23 -40.07 22.43
CA GLN A 43 18.95 -38.63 22.57
C GLN A 43 18.36 -38.29 23.96
N ARG A 44 17.51 -39.17 24.52
CA ARG A 44 16.96 -39.00 25.88
C ARG A 44 17.99 -39.16 26.99
N LEU A 45 18.96 -40.07 26.84
CA LEU A 45 19.93 -40.39 27.90
C LEU A 45 21.20 -39.53 27.83
N PHE A 46 21.71 -39.22 26.63
CA PHE A 46 23.07 -38.71 26.44
C PHE A 46 23.16 -37.33 25.76
N ASN A 47 22.05 -36.79 25.23
CA ASN A 47 22.05 -35.51 24.49
C ASN A 47 20.93 -34.57 24.95
N GLN A 48 20.83 -34.37 26.28
CA GLN A 48 19.87 -33.46 26.88
C GLN A 48 20.37 -32.01 26.81
N TYR A 49 19.52 -31.08 26.36
CA TYR A 49 19.85 -29.65 26.33
C TYR A 49 20.13 -29.12 27.74
N GLN A 50 21.24 -28.38 27.90
CA GLN A 50 21.67 -27.81 29.17
C GLN A 50 21.16 -26.37 29.30
N PHE A 51 20.32 -26.13 30.31
CA PHE A 51 19.63 -24.86 30.55
C PHE A 51 20.41 -23.86 31.39
N LYS A 52 21.37 -24.32 32.19
CA LYS A 52 22.13 -23.47 33.12
C LYS A 52 22.89 -22.39 32.34
N ASP A 53 22.86 -21.17 32.85
CA ASP A 53 23.55 -19.98 32.34
C ASP A 53 23.09 -19.55 30.92
N LYS A 54 22.00 -20.15 30.39
CA LYS A 54 21.43 -19.84 29.06
C LYS A 54 20.57 -18.59 29.08
N THR A 55 20.68 -17.78 28.02
CA THR A 55 19.89 -16.54 27.88
C THR A 55 18.62 -16.80 27.07
N ILE A 56 17.45 -16.64 27.70
CA ILE A 56 16.14 -16.97 27.12
C ILE A 56 15.23 -15.74 27.12
N VAL A 57 14.72 -15.39 25.94
CA VAL A 57 13.71 -14.34 25.74
C VAL A 57 12.33 -14.99 25.69
N ILE A 58 11.34 -14.46 26.43
CA ILE A 58 9.97 -15.00 26.48
C ILE A 58 8.95 -13.89 26.21
N THR A 59 8.18 -14.01 25.13
CA THR A 59 7.08 -13.07 24.83
C THR A 59 5.76 -13.53 25.46
N GLY A 60 4.95 -12.59 25.93
CA GLY A 60 3.71 -12.90 26.65
C GLY A 60 3.93 -13.34 28.09
N ALA A 61 5.08 -13.01 28.68
CA ALA A 61 5.54 -13.55 29.97
C ALA A 61 4.83 -13.04 31.23
N SER A 62 3.75 -12.25 31.10
CA SER A 62 2.98 -11.70 32.23
C SER A 62 1.73 -12.52 32.63
N SER A 63 1.48 -13.65 31.97
CA SER A 63 0.41 -14.60 32.32
C SER A 63 0.54 -15.93 31.56
N GLY A 64 -0.22 -16.94 31.98
CA GLY A 64 -0.43 -18.18 31.21
C GLY A 64 0.85 -18.94 30.91
N ILE A 65 0.90 -19.59 29.73
CA ILE A 65 2.00 -20.50 29.34
C ILE A 65 3.36 -19.80 29.39
N GLY A 66 3.46 -18.54 28.96
CA GLY A 66 4.72 -17.78 28.97
C GLY A 66 5.26 -17.57 30.39
N LEU A 67 4.38 -17.18 31.32
CA LEU A 67 4.74 -16.99 32.72
C LEU A 67 5.10 -18.32 33.42
N SER A 68 4.28 -19.37 33.28
CA SER A 68 4.60 -20.70 33.80
C SER A 68 5.93 -21.25 33.24
N THR A 69 6.24 -20.93 31.98
CA THR A 69 7.52 -21.30 31.35
C THR A 69 8.69 -20.54 31.98
N ALA A 70 8.54 -19.24 32.28
CA ALA A 70 9.54 -18.47 33.02
C ALA A 70 9.81 -19.06 34.41
N HIS A 71 8.77 -19.39 35.17
CA HIS A 71 8.87 -20.00 36.52
C HIS A 71 9.45 -21.42 36.56
N LEU A 72 9.50 -22.13 35.43
CA LEU A 72 10.21 -23.40 35.31
C LEU A 72 11.66 -23.21 34.86
N LEU A 73 11.94 -22.28 33.94
CA LEU A 73 13.29 -22.02 33.43
C LEU A 73 14.19 -21.30 34.45
N SER A 74 13.63 -20.44 35.30
CA SER A 74 14.38 -19.80 36.39
C SER A 74 14.99 -20.84 37.35
N LYS A 75 14.22 -21.87 37.70
CA LYS A 75 14.63 -23.01 38.54
C LYS A 75 15.66 -23.93 37.86
N LEU A 76 15.92 -23.74 36.57
CA LEU A 76 16.96 -24.44 35.80
C LEU A 76 18.21 -23.57 35.58
N GLY A 77 18.30 -22.39 36.21
CA GLY A 77 19.45 -21.51 36.17
C GLY A 77 19.60 -20.71 34.87
N CYS A 78 18.51 -20.47 34.14
CA CYS A 78 18.52 -19.61 32.96
C CYS A 78 18.56 -18.12 33.36
N LYS A 79 19.16 -17.28 32.50
CA LYS A 79 18.96 -15.84 32.48
C LYS A 79 17.73 -15.52 31.61
N LEU A 80 16.70 -14.93 32.20
CA LEU A 80 15.42 -14.68 31.54
C LEU A 80 15.26 -13.21 31.15
N ILE A 81 14.62 -12.97 30.00
CA ILE A 81 14.15 -11.66 29.56
C ILE A 81 12.65 -11.77 29.26
N LEU A 82 11.84 -11.21 30.14
CA LEU A 82 10.37 -11.34 30.14
C LEU A 82 9.73 -10.16 29.41
N ILE A 83 8.96 -10.41 28.35
CA ILE A 83 8.37 -9.36 27.51
C ILE A 83 6.83 -9.41 27.58
N ALA A 84 6.23 -8.29 27.96
CA ALA A 84 4.78 -8.08 27.93
C ALA A 84 4.44 -6.58 28.02
N ARG A 85 3.14 -6.26 28.08
CA ARG A 85 2.59 -4.89 28.15
C ARG A 85 2.37 -4.36 29.56
N SER A 86 2.22 -5.27 30.54
CA SER A 86 1.83 -4.92 31.91
C SER A 86 3.08 -4.78 32.78
N GLU A 87 3.65 -3.58 32.83
CA GLU A 87 4.85 -3.28 33.62
C GLU A 87 4.73 -3.75 35.08
N SER A 88 3.61 -3.47 35.74
CA SER A 88 3.32 -3.91 37.12
C SER A 88 3.54 -5.41 37.34
N LYS A 89 2.97 -6.24 36.48
CA LYS A 89 3.10 -7.71 36.52
C LYS A 89 4.49 -8.18 36.15
N LEU A 90 5.12 -7.54 35.17
CA LEU A 90 6.50 -7.86 34.79
C LEU A 90 7.46 -7.58 35.95
N LEU A 91 7.29 -6.46 36.65
CA LEU A 91 8.07 -6.09 37.83
C LEU A 91 7.83 -7.08 38.98
N GLU A 92 6.58 -7.38 39.30
CA GLU A 92 6.16 -8.35 40.32
C GLU A 92 6.76 -9.74 40.07
N GLU A 93 6.53 -10.33 38.89
CA GLU A 93 7.01 -11.67 38.56
C GLU A 93 8.54 -11.73 38.44
N THR A 94 9.20 -10.66 37.99
CA THR A 94 10.67 -10.55 37.98
C THR A 94 11.23 -10.49 39.40
N GLN A 95 10.60 -9.76 40.30
CA GLN A 95 10.99 -9.72 41.72
C GLN A 95 10.81 -11.09 42.36
N ILE A 96 9.68 -11.77 42.14
CA ILE A 96 9.43 -13.13 42.65
C ILE A 96 10.49 -14.11 42.14
N ILE A 97 10.82 -14.09 40.84
CA ILE A 97 11.84 -14.97 40.27
C ILE A 97 13.23 -14.70 40.88
N ASN A 98 13.63 -13.43 41.03
CA ASN A 98 14.94 -13.06 41.57
C ASN A 98 15.05 -13.32 43.08
N GLN A 99 13.97 -13.11 43.86
CA GLN A 99 13.92 -13.47 45.29
C GLN A 99 14.05 -14.98 45.51
N ASN A 100 13.55 -15.80 44.59
CA ASN A 100 13.73 -17.26 44.59
C ASN A 100 15.08 -17.72 44.01
N GLY A 101 16.06 -16.83 43.87
CA GLY A 101 17.42 -17.15 43.40
C GLY A 101 17.56 -17.33 41.88
N GLY A 102 16.53 -16.97 41.10
CA GLY A 102 16.61 -16.91 39.65
C GLY A 102 17.33 -15.66 39.14
N ASN A 103 17.48 -15.57 37.81
CA ASN A 103 18.02 -14.40 37.14
C ASN A 103 17.05 -13.96 36.03
N ALA A 104 16.26 -12.93 36.29
CA ALA A 104 15.28 -12.38 35.37
C ALA A 104 15.41 -10.85 35.24
N HIS A 105 15.22 -10.39 34.02
CA HIS A 105 14.96 -9.02 33.63
C HIS A 105 13.62 -8.95 32.90
N PHE A 106 13.03 -7.77 32.79
CA PHE A 106 11.84 -7.54 31.96
C PHE A 106 12.04 -6.42 30.94
N VAL A 107 11.20 -6.42 29.90
CA VAL A 107 11.08 -5.35 28.91
C VAL A 107 9.59 -5.09 28.68
N VAL A 108 9.17 -3.84 28.87
CA VAL A 108 7.79 -3.42 28.62
C VAL A 108 7.65 -3.06 27.14
N ALA A 109 6.77 -3.74 26.41
CA ALA A 109 6.53 -3.50 24.99
C ALA A 109 5.16 -4.03 24.54
N ASP A 110 4.40 -3.24 23.77
CA ASP A 110 3.31 -3.80 22.96
C ASP A 110 3.87 -4.30 21.62
N LEU A 111 4.13 -5.61 21.56
CA LEU A 111 4.67 -6.28 20.37
C LEU A 111 3.70 -6.26 19.16
N SER A 112 2.47 -5.75 19.29
CA SER A 112 1.60 -5.42 18.15
C SER A 112 1.96 -4.08 17.48
N LYS A 113 2.90 -3.31 18.03
CA LYS A 113 3.32 -1.99 17.52
C LYS A 113 4.81 -2.01 17.15
N GLU A 114 5.11 -1.62 15.90
CA GLU A 114 6.49 -1.68 15.36
C GLU A 114 7.49 -0.81 16.12
N HIS A 115 7.06 0.36 16.61
CA HIS A 115 7.89 1.26 17.40
C HIS A 115 8.37 0.63 18.72
N ASP A 116 7.54 -0.20 19.34
CA ASP A 116 7.86 -0.93 20.58
C ASP A 116 8.68 -2.20 20.28
N LEU A 117 8.46 -2.86 19.14
CA LEU A 117 9.29 -3.99 18.69
C LEU A 117 10.78 -3.62 18.56
N ASN A 118 11.09 -2.47 17.96
CA ASN A 118 12.48 -2.00 17.80
C ASN A 118 13.11 -1.67 19.17
N LYS A 119 12.43 -0.87 20.01
CA LYS A 119 12.87 -0.59 21.40
C LYS A 119 13.06 -1.87 22.24
N CYS A 120 12.20 -2.87 22.03
CA CYS A 120 12.29 -4.14 22.71
C CYS A 120 13.57 -4.88 22.32
N VAL A 121 13.94 -4.88 21.03
CA VAL A 121 15.20 -5.46 20.55
C VAL A 121 16.42 -4.69 21.06
N ASP A 122 16.37 -3.36 21.11
CA ASP A 122 17.43 -2.54 21.71
C ASP A 122 17.60 -2.84 23.21
N SER A 123 16.49 -2.99 23.94
CA SER A 123 16.48 -3.36 25.35
C SER A 123 17.04 -4.77 25.58
N ILE A 124 16.68 -5.74 24.73
CA ILE A 124 17.28 -7.09 24.75
C ILE A 124 18.79 -6.98 24.50
N ASN A 125 19.23 -6.27 23.45
CA ASN A 125 20.64 -6.06 23.14
C ASN A 125 21.41 -5.42 24.30
N HIS A 126 20.81 -4.46 25.02
CA HIS A 126 21.41 -3.88 26.22
C HIS A 126 21.55 -4.93 27.34
N ILE A 127 20.49 -5.68 27.65
CA ILE A 127 20.49 -6.73 28.69
C ILE A 127 21.45 -7.89 28.36
N THR A 128 21.66 -8.22 27.09
CA THR A 128 22.62 -9.26 26.66
C THR A 128 24.04 -8.73 26.41
N GLN A 129 24.30 -7.43 26.59
CA GLN A 129 25.58 -6.80 26.22
C GLN A 129 25.95 -7.09 24.75
N SER A 130 24.95 -6.98 23.86
CA SER A 130 24.96 -7.32 22.43
C SER A 130 25.24 -8.79 22.06
N ASN A 131 25.45 -9.69 23.01
CA ASN A 131 25.56 -11.12 22.74
C ASN A 131 24.25 -11.69 22.15
N ALA A 132 24.36 -12.79 21.40
CA ALA A 132 23.20 -13.55 20.94
C ALA A 132 22.44 -14.18 22.12
N ILE A 133 21.15 -14.40 21.93
CA ILE A 133 20.31 -15.19 22.85
C ILE A 133 20.38 -16.68 22.47
N ASP A 134 20.22 -17.57 23.44
CA ASP A 134 20.18 -19.01 23.18
C ASP A 134 18.80 -19.47 22.73
N ILE A 135 17.73 -18.93 23.34
CA ILE A 135 16.36 -19.37 23.05
C ILE A 135 15.41 -18.17 22.96
N LEU A 136 14.60 -18.13 21.91
CA LEU A 136 13.48 -17.20 21.74
C LEU A 136 12.16 -17.96 21.87
N ILE A 137 11.37 -17.68 22.90
CA ILE A 137 10.07 -18.31 23.14
C ILE A 137 8.96 -17.33 22.79
N ASN A 138 8.41 -17.50 21.58
CA ASN A 138 7.25 -16.75 21.10
C ASN A 138 5.96 -17.36 21.68
N CYS A 139 5.46 -16.77 22.76
CA CYS A 139 4.24 -17.20 23.45
C CYS A 139 3.18 -16.08 23.58
N ALA A 140 3.48 -14.84 23.15
CA ALA A 140 2.48 -13.79 23.01
C ALA A 140 1.40 -14.17 21.98
N GLY A 141 0.15 -13.73 22.20
CA GLY A 141 -0.91 -13.93 21.23
C GLY A 141 -2.24 -13.29 21.60
N ALA A 142 -2.95 -12.83 20.57
CA ALA A 142 -4.35 -12.43 20.61
C ALA A 142 -5.21 -13.46 19.85
N GLY A 143 -6.54 -13.28 19.84
CA GLY A 143 -7.49 -14.16 19.17
C GLY A 143 -8.92 -13.98 19.68
N GLN A 144 -9.87 -13.79 18.77
CA GLN A 144 -11.31 -13.75 19.06
C GLN A 144 -12.02 -14.87 18.28
N TRP A 145 -13.18 -15.31 18.79
CA TRP A 145 -14.05 -16.25 18.08
C TRP A 145 -15.28 -15.51 17.53
N LYS A 146 -15.17 -15.11 16.27
CA LYS A 146 -16.22 -14.46 15.48
C LYS A 146 -16.43 -15.25 14.19
N PHE A 147 -17.70 -15.43 13.82
CA PHE A 147 -18.04 -15.84 12.46
C PHE A 147 -17.66 -14.74 11.46
N ILE A 148 -17.44 -15.10 10.20
CA ILE A 148 -16.86 -14.18 9.21
C ILE A 148 -17.70 -12.92 9.02
N GLU A 149 -19.03 -13.03 8.93
CA GLU A 149 -19.95 -11.89 8.82
C GLU A 149 -20.07 -11.03 10.09
N ASN A 150 -19.46 -11.47 11.20
CA ASN A 150 -19.35 -10.75 12.47
C ASN A 150 -17.90 -10.33 12.78
N THR A 151 -16.95 -10.53 11.86
CA THR A 151 -15.53 -10.20 12.02
C THR A 151 -15.20 -8.94 11.22
N SER A 152 -14.88 -7.84 11.90
CA SER A 152 -14.42 -6.63 11.19
C SER A 152 -13.01 -6.81 10.62
N PHE A 153 -12.61 -5.95 9.67
CA PHE A 153 -11.23 -5.95 9.17
C PHE A 153 -10.22 -5.66 10.30
N ASN A 154 -10.55 -4.73 11.21
CA ASN A 154 -9.73 -4.41 12.37
C ASN A 154 -9.60 -5.60 13.34
N ASP A 155 -10.69 -6.35 13.60
CA ASP A 155 -10.61 -7.61 14.37
C ASP A 155 -9.65 -8.61 13.73
N CYS A 156 -9.68 -8.74 12.40
CA CYS A 156 -8.79 -9.63 11.66
C CYS A 156 -7.32 -9.17 11.77
N LEU A 157 -7.07 -7.87 11.65
CA LEU A 157 -5.74 -7.27 11.77
C LEU A 157 -5.18 -7.42 13.19
N ASP A 158 -5.97 -7.23 14.24
CA ASP A 158 -5.56 -7.48 15.63
C ASP A 158 -5.29 -8.96 15.89
N MET A 159 -6.09 -9.86 15.31
CA MET A 159 -5.86 -11.30 15.36
C MET A 159 -4.60 -11.74 14.61
N MET A 160 -4.11 -10.97 13.63
CA MET A 160 -2.82 -11.17 12.95
C MET A 160 -1.64 -10.55 13.73
N SER A 161 -1.83 -9.35 14.28
CA SER A 161 -0.77 -8.49 14.82
C SER A 161 0.08 -9.17 15.90
N LEU A 162 -0.55 -9.70 16.96
CA LEU A 162 0.18 -10.26 18.09
C LEU A 162 0.63 -11.74 17.90
N PRO A 163 -0.13 -12.64 17.24
CA PRO A 163 0.35 -14.01 16.99
C PRO A 163 1.39 -14.12 15.87
N TYR A 164 1.16 -13.43 14.75
CA TYR A 164 1.94 -13.60 13.52
C TYR A 164 2.98 -12.50 13.35
N PHE A 165 2.57 -11.24 13.21
CA PHE A 165 3.50 -10.15 12.89
C PHE A 165 4.53 -9.92 14.01
N ALA A 166 4.11 -9.88 15.28
CA ALA A 166 5.03 -9.80 16.41
C ALA A 166 6.11 -10.90 16.38
N THR A 167 5.68 -12.16 16.19
CA THR A 167 6.57 -13.34 16.10
C THR A 167 7.54 -13.23 14.93
N PHE A 168 7.06 -12.83 13.74
CA PHE A 168 7.88 -12.60 12.56
C PHE A 168 8.93 -11.51 12.79
N HIS A 169 8.51 -10.33 13.27
CA HIS A 169 9.39 -9.18 13.46
C HIS A 169 10.46 -9.44 14.53
N ILE A 170 10.08 -9.94 15.72
CA ILE A 170 11.06 -10.19 16.79
C ILE A 170 12.04 -11.30 16.43
N THR A 171 11.57 -12.34 15.73
CA THR A 171 12.46 -13.40 15.21
C THR A 171 13.41 -12.83 14.16
N ARG A 172 12.92 -12.11 13.14
CA ARG A 172 13.73 -11.49 12.07
C ARG A 172 14.86 -10.60 12.62
N LEU A 173 14.63 -9.90 13.72
CA LEU A 173 15.60 -8.97 14.31
C LEU A 173 16.65 -9.65 15.22
N LEU A 174 16.30 -10.73 15.92
CA LEU A 174 17.22 -11.44 16.82
C LEU A 174 17.99 -12.59 16.14
N LEU A 175 17.38 -13.22 15.15
CA LEU A 175 17.88 -14.40 14.45
C LEU A 175 19.28 -14.26 13.79
N PRO A 176 19.67 -13.12 13.18
CA PRO A 176 20.99 -12.99 12.55
C PRO A 176 22.15 -13.26 13.53
N LYS A 177 22.02 -12.86 14.80
CA LYS A 177 23.03 -13.15 15.84
C LYS A 177 23.06 -14.64 16.23
N MET A 178 21.91 -15.31 16.24
CA MET A 178 21.81 -16.74 16.51
C MET A 178 22.45 -17.58 15.39
N ILE A 179 22.26 -17.17 14.12
CA ILE A 179 22.90 -17.78 12.94
C ILE A 179 24.42 -17.56 12.97
N MET A 180 24.89 -16.34 13.24
CA MET A 180 26.34 -16.05 13.32
C MET A 180 27.04 -16.88 14.41
N ASN A 181 26.37 -17.12 15.54
CA ASN A 181 26.87 -17.96 16.62
C ASN A 181 26.68 -19.47 16.40
N GLN A 182 26.04 -19.88 15.29
CA GLN A 182 25.69 -21.27 14.95
C GLN A 182 24.99 -22.06 16.08
N ASN A 183 24.24 -21.35 16.93
CA ASN A 183 23.57 -21.92 18.09
C ASN A 183 22.33 -21.09 18.43
N GLY A 184 21.18 -21.76 18.52
CA GLY A 184 20.00 -21.22 19.16
C GLY A 184 18.74 -22.05 18.91
N LEU A 185 17.63 -21.65 19.52
CA LEU A 185 16.32 -22.28 19.31
C LEU A 185 15.20 -21.24 19.28
N VAL A 186 14.41 -21.25 18.21
CA VAL A 186 13.16 -20.49 18.12
C VAL A 186 11.99 -21.41 18.48
N VAL A 187 11.32 -21.14 19.59
CA VAL A 187 10.12 -21.85 20.05
C VAL A 187 8.89 -21.01 19.70
N ILE A 188 7.91 -21.60 19.03
CA ILE A 188 6.68 -20.93 18.61
C ILE A 188 5.47 -21.66 19.20
N VAL A 189 4.74 -20.98 20.08
CA VAL A 189 3.49 -21.49 20.67
C VAL A 189 2.33 -21.16 19.74
N ASN A 190 1.91 -22.16 18.96
CA ASN A 190 0.83 -22.06 17.99
C ASN A 190 -0.52 -22.49 18.63
N SER A 191 -1.50 -22.86 17.81
CA SER A 191 -2.84 -23.28 18.26
C SER A 191 -3.39 -24.39 17.34
N PRO A 192 -4.23 -25.34 17.82
CA PRO A 192 -4.65 -26.50 17.03
C PRO A 192 -5.45 -26.13 15.76
N VAL A 193 -6.03 -24.92 15.73
CA VAL A 193 -6.69 -24.36 14.54
C VAL A 193 -5.79 -24.32 13.31
N SER A 194 -4.46 -24.24 13.45
CA SER A 194 -3.52 -24.26 12.32
C SER A 194 -3.39 -25.63 11.63
N TYR A 195 -4.03 -26.66 12.19
CA TYR A 195 -4.10 -28.02 11.64
C TYR A 195 -5.54 -28.46 11.35
N GLN A 196 -6.54 -27.97 12.09
CA GLN A 196 -7.96 -28.20 11.81
C GLN A 196 -8.81 -27.00 12.21
N THR A 197 -9.47 -26.36 11.24
CA THR A 197 -10.37 -25.21 11.46
C THR A 197 -11.72 -25.61 12.04
N TRP A 198 -12.40 -24.64 12.66
CA TRP A 198 -13.70 -24.79 13.29
C TRP A 198 -14.66 -23.64 12.90
N PRO A 199 -15.99 -23.80 13.02
CA PRO A 199 -16.94 -22.71 12.84
C PRO A 199 -16.67 -21.56 13.82
N GLY A 200 -16.84 -20.32 13.38
CA GLY A 200 -16.68 -19.15 14.25
C GLY A 200 -15.23 -18.76 14.58
N CYS A 201 -14.22 -19.32 13.89
CA CYS A 201 -12.80 -18.95 14.11
C CYS A 201 -12.08 -18.47 12.84
N ALA A 202 -12.76 -17.85 11.87
CA ALA A 202 -12.20 -17.57 10.54
C ALA A 202 -10.92 -16.71 10.57
N GLY A 203 -10.97 -15.51 11.15
CA GLY A 203 -9.79 -14.62 11.28
C GLY A 203 -8.69 -15.21 12.17
N TYR A 204 -9.07 -15.84 13.29
CA TYR A 204 -8.14 -16.50 14.20
C TYR A 204 -7.42 -17.70 13.56
N ALA A 205 -8.12 -18.50 12.76
CA ALA A 205 -7.51 -19.58 11.99
C ALA A 205 -6.52 -19.02 10.96
N GLY A 206 -6.87 -17.93 10.26
CA GLY A 206 -5.98 -17.23 9.34
C GLY A 206 -4.62 -16.92 9.95
N SER A 207 -4.57 -16.27 11.12
CA SER A 207 -3.30 -15.90 11.76
C SER A 207 -2.50 -17.09 12.28
N ARG A 208 -3.18 -18.18 12.70
CA ARG A 208 -2.51 -19.40 13.17
C ARG A 208 -2.02 -20.28 12.02
N PHE A 209 -2.70 -20.28 10.87
CA PHE A 209 -2.19 -20.84 9.62
C PHE A 209 -0.99 -20.04 9.09
N ALA A 210 -1.03 -18.71 9.11
CA ALA A 210 0.12 -17.86 8.75
C ALA A 210 1.32 -18.14 9.66
N LEU A 211 1.11 -18.20 10.98
CA LEU A 211 2.14 -18.54 11.96
C LEU A 211 2.72 -19.94 11.74
N ARG A 212 1.89 -20.92 11.38
CA ARG A 212 2.36 -22.27 10.99
C ARG A 212 3.19 -22.24 9.71
N GLY A 213 2.74 -21.53 8.68
CA GLY A 213 3.47 -21.39 7.41
C GLY A 213 4.87 -20.80 7.63
N PHE A 214 4.95 -19.72 8.42
CA PHE A 214 6.23 -19.16 8.87
C PHE A 214 7.07 -20.17 9.67
N THR A 215 6.48 -20.91 10.61
CA THR A 215 7.18 -21.91 11.43
C THR A 215 7.79 -23.04 10.59
N GLU A 216 7.07 -23.51 9.56
CA GLU A 216 7.59 -24.54 8.64
C GLU A 216 8.67 -23.97 7.70
N CYS A 217 8.47 -22.78 7.14
CA CYS A 217 9.45 -22.12 6.26
C CYS A 217 10.76 -21.81 6.98
N LEU A 218 10.68 -21.18 8.16
CA LEU A 218 11.81 -20.86 9.03
C LEU A 218 12.62 -22.12 9.40
N ARG A 219 11.95 -23.27 9.62
CA ARG A 219 12.65 -24.53 9.92
C ARG A 219 13.46 -25.05 8.72
N MET A 220 13.00 -24.79 7.50
CA MET A 220 13.73 -25.14 6.27
C MET A 220 14.86 -24.15 5.98
N GLU A 221 14.63 -22.85 6.16
CA GLU A 221 15.65 -21.79 6.01
C GLU A 221 16.83 -21.96 6.99
N LEU A 222 16.55 -22.42 8.21
CA LEU A 222 17.57 -22.61 9.25
C LEU A 222 18.26 -23.98 9.21
N ALA A 223 17.90 -24.86 8.27
CA ALA A 223 18.53 -26.17 8.13
C ALA A 223 20.04 -26.03 7.86
N GLY A 224 20.87 -26.55 8.79
CA GLY A 224 22.33 -26.45 8.73
C GLY A 224 22.94 -25.19 9.35
N THR A 225 22.14 -24.21 9.79
CA THR A 225 22.65 -22.98 10.45
C THR A 225 23.06 -23.16 11.91
N GLY A 226 22.73 -24.30 12.53
CA GLY A 226 22.87 -24.52 13.97
C GLY A 226 21.74 -23.92 14.83
N VAL A 227 20.80 -23.17 14.22
CA VAL A 227 19.59 -22.69 14.89
C VAL A 227 18.42 -23.65 14.65
N GLY A 228 17.75 -24.09 15.71
CA GLY A 228 16.57 -24.97 15.64
C GLY A 228 15.24 -24.22 15.66
N VAL A 229 14.15 -24.92 15.28
CA VAL A 229 12.77 -24.43 15.40
C VAL A 229 11.88 -25.51 16.04
N LEU A 230 11.17 -25.15 17.12
CA LEU A 230 10.21 -26.00 17.85
C LEU A 230 8.79 -25.41 17.77
N GLU A 231 7.85 -26.12 17.13
CA GLU A 231 6.42 -25.79 17.21
C GLU A 231 5.77 -26.45 18.44
N VAL A 232 5.07 -25.66 19.27
CA VAL A 232 4.30 -26.13 20.42
C VAL A 232 2.82 -25.88 20.18
N ILE A 233 2.00 -26.94 20.18
CA ILE A 233 0.55 -26.86 19.98
C ILE A 233 -0.16 -27.34 21.24
N PRO A 234 -0.58 -26.43 22.14
CA PRO A 234 -1.42 -26.77 23.28
C PRO A 234 -2.88 -26.95 22.88
N GLY A 235 -3.60 -27.81 23.60
CA GLY A 235 -5.06 -27.85 23.62
C GLY A 235 -5.66 -26.66 24.39
N GLU A 236 -6.95 -26.73 24.73
CA GLU A 236 -7.59 -25.68 25.52
C GLU A 236 -6.91 -25.55 26.90
N THR A 237 -6.75 -24.31 27.36
CA THR A 237 -6.08 -24.01 28.64
C THR A 237 -7.04 -23.37 29.63
N ASN A 238 -6.86 -23.69 30.91
CA ASN A 238 -7.49 -22.96 32.01
C ASN A 238 -6.83 -21.59 32.12
N SER A 239 -7.26 -20.64 31.29
CA SER A 239 -6.79 -19.25 31.30
C SER A 239 -7.89 -18.29 30.87
N ASN A 240 -7.82 -17.05 31.37
CA ASN A 240 -8.80 -15.99 31.08
C ASN A 240 -8.85 -15.59 29.58
N TYR A 241 -7.97 -16.15 28.75
CA TYR A 241 -7.91 -15.91 27.30
C TYR A 241 -9.20 -16.30 26.58
N PHE A 242 -9.85 -17.41 26.95
CA PHE A 242 -11.09 -17.83 26.32
C PHE A 242 -12.31 -17.11 26.90
N THR A 243 -12.33 -16.86 28.21
CA THR A 243 -13.41 -16.15 28.92
C THR A 243 -13.50 -14.66 28.55
N ALA A 244 -12.36 -13.98 28.40
CA ALA A 244 -12.32 -12.56 28.04
C ALA A 244 -12.68 -12.27 26.57
N ASN A 245 -12.65 -13.28 25.69
CA ASN A 245 -12.92 -13.15 24.26
C ASN A 245 -14.33 -13.61 23.85
N GLY A 246 -15.28 -13.64 24.80
CA GLY A 246 -16.72 -13.75 24.50
C GLY A 246 -17.20 -15.10 23.96
N ILE A 247 -16.48 -16.19 24.20
CA ILE A 247 -16.84 -17.52 23.69
C ILE A 247 -18.06 -18.06 24.46
N GLY A 248 -19.24 -17.88 23.88
CA GLY A 248 -20.49 -18.45 24.39
C GLY A 248 -20.53 -19.98 24.24
N GLU A 249 -21.29 -20.64 25.12
CA GLU A 249 -21.42 -22.09 25.12
C GLU A 249 -21.91 -22.65 23.77
N GLY A 250 -21.37 -23.81 23.38
CA GLY A 250 -21.72 -24.50 22.14
C GLY A 250 -21.04 -23.99 20.86
N GLN A 251 -20.17 -22.98 20.90
CA GLN A 251 -19.34 -22.61 19.74
C GLN A 251 -18.33 -23.70 19.36
N PHE A 252 -17.81 -24.43 20.34
CA PHE A 252 -16.86 -25.53 20.12
C PHE A 252 -17.50 -26.73 19.40
N PRO A 253 -16.75 -27.45 18.54
CA PRO A 253 -17.26 -28.65 17.85
C PRO A 253 -17.60 -29.80 18.79
N ARG A 254 -18.59 -30.61 18.39
CA ARG A 254 -19.10 -31.78 19.14
C ARG A 254 -17.97 -32.70 19.66
N LEU A 255 -16.94 -32.95 18.84
CA LEU A 255 -15.83 -33.85 19.18
C LEU A 255 -14.80 -33.25 20.16
N SER A 256 -14.72 -31.93 20.29
CA SER A 256 -13.71 -31.26 21.13
C SER A 256 -14.02 -31.31 22.63
N ILE A 257 -15.27 -31.62 23.00
CA ILE A 257 -15.73 -31.84 24.39
C ILE A 257 -14.96 -33.00 25.06
N LEU A 258 -14.39 -33.92 24.26
CA LEU A 258 -13.60 -35.06 24.74
C LEU A 258 -12.15 -34.71 25.14
N LEU A 259 -11.70 -33.46 24.93
CA LEU A 259 -10.35 -33.02 25.27
C LEU A 259 -10.32 -32.34 26.65
N PRO A 260 -9.46 -32.77 27.59
CA PRO A 260 -9.35 -32.12 28.88
C PRO A 260 -8.67 -30.74 28.74
N LYS A 261 -9.20 -29.74 29.46
CA LYS A 261 -8.53 -28.44 29.60
C LYS A 261 -7.28 -28.60 30.47
N LEU A 262 -6.17 -28.00 30.03
CA LEU A 262 -4.86 -28.15 30.69
C LEU A 262 -4.49 -26.92 31.52
N SER A 263 -3.70 -27.10 32.57
CA SER A 263 -3.05 -25.98 33.25
C SER A 263 -1.90 -25.41 32.39
N PRO A 264 -1.64 -24.09 32.48
CA PRO A 264 -0.45 -23.49 31.89
C PRO A 264 0.86 -24.17 32.32
N ASP A 265 0.96 -24.62 33.57
CA ASP A 265 2.16 -25.26 34.14
C ASP A 265 2.45 -26.63 33.53
N LEU A 266 1.40 -27.40 33.20
CA LEU A 266 1.54 -28.69 32.51
C LEU A 266 2.07 -28.48 31.09
N ILE A 267 1.55 -27.48 30.37
CA ILE A 267 2.02 -27.14 29.03
C ILE A 267 3.45 -26.59 29.06
N ALA A 268 3.77 -25.70 30.01
CA ALA A 268 5.13 -25.23 30.24
C ALA A 268 6.09 -26.39 30.56
N SER A 269 5.66 -27.36 31.37
CA SER A 269 6.44 -28.57 31.66
C SER A 269 6.68 -29.42 30.40
N HIS A 270 5.68 -29.56 29.52
CA HIS A 270 5.84 -30.23 28.23
C HIS A 270 6.75 -29.44 27.27
N LEU A 271 6.66 -28.11 27.24
CA LEU A 271 7.50 -27.22 26.42
C LEU A 271 8.97 -27.31 26.85
N VAL A 272 9.26 -27.18 28.15
CA VAL A 272 10.63 -27.28 28.69
C VAL A 272 11.21 -28.69 28.43
N ASN A 273 10.40 -29.75 28.55
CA ASN A 273 10.82 -31.10 28.17
C ASN A 273 11.04 -31.26 26.65
N ALA A 274 10.27 -30.56 25.80
CA ALA A 274 10.47 -30.58 24.35
C ALA A 274 11.79 -29.91 23.94
N ILE A 275 12.16 -28.79 24.56
CA ILE A 275 13.49 -28.19 24.45
C ILE A 275 14.55 -29.18 24.94
N LYS A 276 14.38 -29.73 26.16
CA LYS A 276 15.32 -30.64 26.81
C LYS A 276 15.70 -31.85 25.94
N TYR A 277 14.72 -32.41 25.23
CA TYR A 277 14.88 -33.60 24.38
C TYR A 277 14.89 -33.28 22.87
N ASN A 278 15.30 -32.04 22.52
CA ASN A 278 15.49 -31.53 21.17
C ASN A 278 14.38 -31.95 20.19
N LYS A 279 13.14 -31.58 20.51
CA LYS A 279 11.98 -31.80 19.65
C LYS A 279 11.78 -30.62 18.70
N THR A 280 11.42 -30.92 17.46
CA THR A 280 11.02 -29.93 16.45
C THR A 280 9.53 -29.60 16.51
N LYS A 281 8.73 -30.46 17.17
CA LYS A 281 7.29 -30.27 17.35
C LYS A 281 6.76 -31.08 18.54
N ILE A 282 5.79 -30.51 19.27
CA ILE A 282 4.91 -31.23 20.20
C ILE A 282 3.45 -30.79 20.06
N ILE A 283 2.53 -31.72 20.32
CA ILE A 283 1.09 -31.45 20.47
C ILE A 283 0.66 -32.02 21.82
N VAL A 284 -0.06 -31.25 22.63
CA VAL A 284 -0.41 -31.59 24.02
C VAL A 284 -1.91 -31.34 24.26
N PRO A 285 -2.71 -32.33 24.70
CA PRO A 285 -2.32 -33.69 25.08
C PRO A 285 -2.08 -34.61 23.87
N ILE A 286 -1.50 -35.80 24.09
CA ILE A 286 -1.22 -36.79 23.03
C ILE A 286 -2.52 -37.25 22.33
N LEU A 287 -3.67 -37.21 23.02
CA LEU A 287 -4.98 -37.48 22.40
C LEU A 287 -5.29 -36.51 21.24
N LEU A 288 -4.91 -35.23 21.37
CA LEU A 288 -5.08 -34.23 20.31
C LEU A 288 -4.13 -34.48 19.13
N ASP A 289 -2.89 -34.94 19.38
CA ASP A 289 -1.96 -35.37 18.33
C ASP A 289 -2.55 -36.52 17.51
N LEU A 290 -3.10 -37.53 18.18
CA LEU A 290 -3.76 -38.67 17.56
C LEU A 290 -5.00 -38.25 16.75
N MET A 291 -5.86 -37.38 17.31
CA MET A 291 -7.04 -36.85 16.61
C MET A 291 -6.65 -36.06 15.35
N LEU A 292 -5.66 -35.17 15.43
CA LEU A 292 -5.20 -34.39 14.28
C LEU A 292 -4.55 -35.24 13.18
N LYS A 293 -3.96 -36.39 13.54
CA LYS A 293 -3.44 -37.38 12.56
C LYS A 293 -4.55 -38.18 11.91
N ILE A 294 -5.49 -38.72 12.69
CA ILE A 294 -6.64 -39.49 12.18
C ILE A 294 -7.54 -38.63 11.28
N ASN A 295 -7.65 -37.32 11.56
CA ASN A 295 -8.41 -36.33 10.79
C ASN A 295 -8.05 -36.21 9.29
N PHE A 296 -6.91 -36.75 8.84
CA PHE A 296 -6.56 -36.86 7.42
C PHE A 296 -7.17 -38.08 6.71
N MET A 297 -7.65 -39.08 7.47
CA MET A 297 -8.25 -40.32 6.95
C MET A 297 -9.79 -40.31 6.98
N ILE A 298 -10.42 -39.27 7.55
CA ILE A 298 -11.88 -39.18 7.69
C ILE A 298 -12.50 -38.56 6.41
N PRO A 299 -13.46 -39.21 5.75
CA PRO A 299 -14.17 -38.65 4.59
C PRO A 299 -14.85 -37.31 4.90
N ASN A 300 -14.78 -36.36 3.95
CA ASN A 300 -15.21 -34.97 4.16
C ASN A 300 -16.64 -34.81 4.73
N ARG A 301 -17.61 -35.64 4.34
CA ARG A 301 -18.99 -35.59 4.90
C ARG A 301 -19.03 -35.89 6.40
N ILE A 302 -18.28 -36.91 6.86
CA ILE A 302 -18.17 -37.26 8.28
C ILE A 302 -17.39 -36.17 9.02
N LYS A 303 -16.32 -35.66 8.40
CA LYS A 303 -15.51 -34.56 8.93
C LYS A 303 -16.33 -33.29 9.17
N PHE A 304 -17.17 -32.87 8.21
CA PHE A 304 -18.05 -31.72 8.37
C PHE A 304 -19.10 -31.92 9.48
N TRP A 305 -19.60 -33.14 9.68
CA TRP A 305 -20.53 -33.45 10.78
C TRP A 305 -19.82 -33.45 12.15
N LEU A 306 -18.61 -34.00 12.25
CA LEU A 306 -17.82 -34.02 13.49
C LEU A 306 -17.35 -32.63 13.94
N PHE A 307 -17.02 -31.76 12.97
CA PHE A 307 -16.50 -30.42 13.23
C PHE A 307 -17.54 -29.29 13.13
N SER A 308 -18.82 -29.59 12.89
CA SER A 308 -19.89 -28.60 12.99
C SER A 308 -20.18 -28.21 14.45
N SER A 309 -20.67 -26.98 14.63
CA SER A 309 -21.17 -26.47 15.90
C SER A 309 -22.71 -26.48 15.89
N PRO A 310 -23.39 -26.87 17.00
CA PRO A 310 -24.84 -26.71 17.13
C PRO A 310 -25.33 -25.26 16.97
N ASN A 311 -24.46 -24.26 17.13
CA ASN A 311 -24.81 -22.87 16.90
C ASN A 311 -24.87 -22.50 15.39
N ASN A 312 -24.34 -23.33 14.48
CA ASN A 312 -24.61 -23.20 13.03
C ASN A 312 -26.08 -23.52 12.72
N GLU A 313 -26.61 -24.61 13.32
CA GLU A 313 -28.00 -25.03 13.16
C GLU A 313 -28.95 -23.92 13.67
N LYS A 314 -28.62 -23.29 14.81
CA LYS A 314 -29.34 -22.11 15.32
C LYS A 314 -29.20 -20.88 14.41
N ARG A 315 -28.03 -20.64 13.80
CA ARG A 315 -27.81 -19.53 12.82
C ARG A 315 -28.78 -19.61 11.64
N ILE A 316 -28.99 -20.80 11.10
CA ILE A 316 -29.96 -21.04 10.01
C ILE A 316 -31.36 -20.61 10.45
N SER A 317 -31.80 -21.04 11.65
CA SER A 317 -33.13 -20.65 12.17
C SER A 317 -33.28 -19.14 12.42
N LYS A 318 -32.18 -18.44 12.74
CA LYS A 318 -32.19 -16.98 12.96
C LYS A 318 -32.23 -16.18 11.65
N HIS A 319 -31.59 -16.65 10.58
CA HIS A 319 -31.72 -16.00 9.27
C HIS A 319 -33.03 -16.35 8.56
N SER A 320 -33.55 -17.57 8.69
CA SER A 320 -34.89 -17.94 8.18
C SER A 320 -35.98 -17.01 8.74
N LYS A 321 -36.02 -16.81 10.06
CA LYS A 321 -36.95 -15.85 10.68
C LYS A 321 -36.73 -14.38 10.29
N MET A 322 -35.60 -14.05 9.65
CA MET A 322 -35.27 -12.70 9.20
C MET A 322 -35.64 -12.49 7.73
N THR A 323 -35.56 -13.54 6.90
CA THR A 323 -36.15 -13.56 5.55
C THR A 323 -37.68 -13.55 5.61
N ASP A 324 -38.28 -14.23 6.60
CA ASP A 324 -39.74 -14.23 6.80
C ASP A 324 -40.32 -12.85 7.16
N THR A 325 -39.46 -11.89 7.57
CA THR A 325 -39.83 -10.48 7.85
C THR A 325 -39.56 -9.51 6.70
N VAL A 326 -38.97 -9.94 5.58
CA VAL A 326 -38.86 -9.11 4.36
C VAL A 326 -40.13 -9.33 3.53
N ASN A 327 -41.10 -8.43 3.70
CA ASN A 327 -42.44 -8.60 3.14
C ASN A 327 -42.46 -8.69 1.60
N THR A 328 -43.38 -9.47 1.04
CA THR A 328 -43.47 -9.82 -0.39
C THR A 328 -43.96 -8.69 -1.32
N GLU A 329 -43.82 -7.43 -0.89
CA GLU A 329 -44.22 -6.24 -1.66
C GLU A 329 -43.03 -5.58 -2.38
N ASP A 330 -41.85 -5.51 -1.77
CA ASP A 330 -40.71 -4.83 -2.39
C ASP A 330 -40.08 -5.64 -3.53
N LEU A 331 -40.13 -6.98 -3.47
CA LEU A 331 -39.74 -7.86 -4.57
C LEU A 331 -40.63 -7.71 -5.82
N LYS A 332 -41.82 -7.09 -5.73
CA LYS A 332 -42.67 -6.80 -6.90
C LYS A 332 -42.30 -5.49 -7.61
N LYS A 333 -41.48 -4.63 -7.01
CA LYS A 333 -41.05 -3.34 -7.61
C LYS A 333 -39.76 -3.44 -8.43
N LEU A 334 -39.08 -4.59 -8.42
CA LEU A 334 -37.79 -4.81 -9.08
C LEU A 334 -37.86 -5.80 -10.26
N ASN A 335 -39.05 -6.05 -10.79
CA ASN A 335 -39.21 -6.78 -12.05
C ASN A 335 -38.91 -5.84 -13.24
N ILE A 336 -37.62 -5.61 -13.49
CA ILE A 336 -37.13 -5.08 -14.77
C ILE A 336 -37.60 -6.08 -15.84
N LYS A 337 -38.32 -5.59 -16.86
CA LYS A 337 -38.60 -6.40 -18.05
C LYS A 337 -37.32 -6.50 -18.88
N GLU A 338 -37.05 -7.71 -19.34
CA GLU A 338 -36.20 -7.92 -20.51
C GLU A 338 -36.94 -7.38 -21.74
N GLU A 339 -36.28 -6.57 -22.55
CA GLU A 339 -36.71 -6.24 -23.91
C GLU A 339 -35.58 -6.66 -24.85
N GLU A 340 -35.84 -7.71 -25.64
CA GLU A 340 -34.96 -8.16 -26.71
C GLU A 340 -35.08 -7.21 -27.92
N SER A 341 -34.02 -7.11 -28.71
CA SER A 341 -33.98 -6.23 -29.88
C SER A 341 -34.51 -6.93 -31.13
N GLU A 342 -35.67 -6.52 -31.62
CA GLU A 342 -36.11 -6.71 -33.01
C GLU A 342 -36.51 -5.37 -33.65
N SER A 343 -36.69 -5.37 -34.98
CA SER A 343 -36.51 -4.18 -35.82
C SER A 343 -37.78 -3.72 -36.57
N ASP A 344 -37.57 -2.74 -37.45
CA ASP A 344 -38.39 -2.35 -38.61
C ASP A 344 -39.54 -1.33 -38.38
N ASP A 345 -39.27 -0.11 -38.88
CA ASP A 345 -40.07 0.70 -39.82
C ASP A 345 -41.50 1.23 -39.54
N GLU A 346 -41.68 2.49 -40.02
CA GLU A 346 -42.93 3.13 -40.48
C GLU A 346 -44.08 3.41 -39.47
N VAL A 347 -45.04 4.33 -39.71
CA VAL A 347 -44.96 5.72 -40.26
C VAL A 347 -46.25 6.47 -39.85
N GLU A 348 -46.17 7.79 -39.59
CA GLU A 348 -47.35 8.69 -39.40
C GLU A 348 -48.33 8.30 -38.24
N THR A 349 -49.41 9.01 -37.86
CA THR A 349 -49.91 10.40 -38.08
C THR A 349 -50.75 10.85 -36.85
N THR A 350 -50.82 12.16 -36.56
CA THR A 350 -51.93 12.85 -35.81
C THR A 350 -52.21 12.42 -34.34
N GLU A 351 -52.88 13.17 -33.45
CA GLU A 351 -53.43 14.53 -33.49
C GLU A 351 -53.38 15.26 -32.10
N LYS A 352 -53.78 16.54 -32.06
CA LYS A 352 -54.12 17.34 -30.85
C LYS A 352 -55.65 17.24 -30.58
N PRO A 353 -56.29 17.95 -29.60
CA PRO A 353 -55.84 18.86 -28.53
C PRO A 353 -56.18 18.27 -27.11
N THR A 354 -56.31 18.93 -25.95
CA THR A 354 -57.03 20.17 -25.49
C THR A 354 -56.57 20.59 -24.07
N THR A 355 -56.03 21.80 -23.85
CA THR A 355 -56.65 23.06 -23.34
C THR A 355 -57.00 23.16 -21.84
N GLY A 356 -56.76 24.34 -21.23
CA GLY A 356 -57.04 24.70 -19.83
C GLY A 356 -55.76 25.07 -19.07
N THR A 357 -55.18 26.28 -19.11
CA THR A 357 -55.65 27.69 -19.25
C THR A 357 -56.09 28.35 -17.94
N SER A 358 -55.55 29.56 -17.65
CA SER A 358 -55.96 30.58 -16.65
C SER A 358 -55.57 30.36 -15.17
N THR A 359 -55.29 31.35 -14.30
CA THR A 359 -55.17 32.85 -14.42
C THR A 359 -54.38 33.41 -13.19
N THR A 360 -53.25 34.12 -13.34
CA THR A 360 -53.00 35.61 -13.32
C THR A 360 -53.11 36.40 -11.99
N ASN A 361 -52.18 37.37 -11.81
CA ASN A 361 -52.16 38.51 -10.85
C ASN A 361 -51.87 38.13 -9.37
N GLY A 362 -51.26 38.95 -8.48
CA GLY A 362 -50.64 40.30 -8.51
C GLY A 362 -50.19 40.71 -7.06
N THR A 363 -49.62 41.88 -6.70
CA THR A 363 -49.10 43.04 -7.46
C THR A 363 -48.29 44.02 -6.55
N THR A 364 -47.07 44.42 -6.96
CA THR A 364 -46.36 45.72 -6.71
C THR A 364 -45.94 46.24 -5.31
N GLU A 365 -44.93 47.16 -5.34
CA GLU A 365 -44.40 48.07 -4.27
C GLU A 365 -43.52 47.48 -3.14
N GLY A 366 -42.55 48.20 -2.53
CA GLY A 366 -42.04 49.57 -2.75
C GLY A 366 -40.76 49.94 -1.94
N GLU A 367 -40.04 50.99 -2.36
CA GLU A 367 -38.70 51.45 -1.90
C GLU A 367 -38.34 51.46 -0.38
N LYS A 368 -37.03 51.28 -0.06
CA LYS A 368 -36.16 52.39 0.42
C LYS A 368 -34.64 52.12 0.52
N LYS A 369 -33.87 53.21 0.37
CA LYS A 369 -32.39 53.27 0.33
C LYS A 369 -31.82 53.76 1.68
N LYS A 370 -30.58 53.37 2.03
CA LYS A 370 -29.66 54.25 2.79
C LYS A 370 -28.18 53.97 2.51
N LYS A 371 -27.40 55.03 2.27
CA LYS A 371 -25.96 55.01 1.99
C LYS A 371 -25.15 55.37 3.25
N LYS A 372 -23.93 54.85 3.39
CA LYS A 372 -22.78 55.58 3.99
C LYS A 372 -21.51 55.30 3.15
N LYS A 373 -20.61 56.28 3.07
CA LYS A 373 -19.39 56.31 2.25
C LYS A 373 -18.40 57.35 2.83
N LYS A 374 -17.11 57.28 2.44
CA LYS A 374 -15.94 58.12 2.88
C LYS A 374 -15.19 57.53 4.11
N LYS A 375 -13.85 57.63 4.22
CA LYS A 375 -12.83 58.10 3.25
C LYS A 375 -11.42 57.54 3.55
N ASN A 376 -10.59 57.52 2.51
CA ASN A 376 -9.16 57.15 2.50
C ASN A 376 -8.29 57.99 3.46
N LYS A 377 -7.07 57.49 3.74
CA LYS A 377 -5.87 58.35 3.78
C LYS A 377 -4.70 57.70 3.02
N LYS A 378 -4.01 58.49 2.18
CA LYS A 378 -2.80 58.09 1.45
C LYS A 378 -1.55 58.25 2.32
N LYS A 379 -0.47 57.54 1.98
CA LYS A 379 0.86 58.17 1.87
C LYS A 379 1.60 57.63 0.64
N LYS A 380 2.26 58.53 -0.11
CA LYS A 380 3.19 58.27 -1.22
C LYS A 380 4.55 58.82 -0.78
N THR A 381 5.64 58.16 -1.19
CA THR A 381 6.99 58.69 -1.57
C THR A 381 7.96 57.51 -1.59
N GLY A 382 8.92 57.39 -2.52
CA GLY A 382 9.27 58.22 -3.67
C GLY A 382 10.10 57.41 -4.67
N ALA A 383 10.56 58.02 -5.77
CA ALA A 383 11.32 57.32 -6.82
C ALA A 383 12.58 58.11 -7.21
N ALA A 384 13.61 57.42 -7.71
CA ALA A 384 14.72 58.02 -8.45
C ALA A 384 15.39 57.01 -9.40
N THR A 385 15.51 57.39 -10.67
CA THR A 385 16.49 56.94 -11.67
C THR A 385 17.88 57.54 -11.36
N THR A 386 19.01 57.21 -12.00
CA THR A 386 19.29 56.31 -13.16
C THR A 386 20.44 55.34 -12.79
N THR A 387 21.50 54.95 -13.53
CA THR A 387 22.10 55.25 -14.86
C THR A 387 22.88 53.99 -15.34
N ALA A 388 23.44 53.98 -16.55
CA ALA A 388 24.18 52.83 -17.12
C ALA A 388 25.63 53.15 -17.52
N ALA A 389 26.52 52.14 -17.46
CA ALA A 389 27.80 52.03 -18.19
C ALA A 389 28.33 50.58 -18.14
N ALA A 390 29.13 50.18 -19.13
CA ALA A 390 29.85 48.89 -19.16
C ALA A 390 31.25 49.03 -18.48
N THR A 391 32.07 48.00 -18.23
CA THR A 391 32.75 47.15 -19.24
C THR A 391 33.58 46.04 -18.56
N THR A 392 33.86 44.95 -19.28
CA THR A 392 34.95 43.95 -19.08
C THR A 392 34.92 43.00 -17.86
N THR A 393 35.17 41.74 -18.20
CA THR A 393 35.50 40.57 -17.38
C THR A 393 36.74 40.71 -16.50
N THR A 394 36.67 40.18 -15.27
CA THR A 394 37.77 39.42 -14.63
C THR A 394 37.19 38.28 -13.79
N THR A 395 37.81 37.11 -13.86
CA THR A 395 37.42 35.92 -13.08
C THR A 395 38.10 35.90 -11.72
N THR A 396 37.33 35.82 -10.64
CA THR A 396 37.83 35.49 -9.29
C THR A 396 36.85 34.57 -8.56
N ASP A 397 37.33 33.40 -8.15
CA ASP A 397 36.58 32.50 -7.27
C ASP A 397 36.33 33.15 -5.91
N SER A 398 35.07 33.38 -5.58
CA SER A 398 34.64 33.79 -4.24
C SER A 398 33.76 32.71 -3.62
N LYS A 399 34.34 31.92 -2.72
CA LYS A 399 33.58 31.00 -1.86
C LYS A 399 32.53 31.80 -1.09
N PRO A 400 31.24 31.39 -1.09
CA PRO A 400 30.27 31.96 -0.17
C PRO A 400 30.68 31.66 1.27
N THR A 401 31.00 32.69 2.05
CA THR A 401 31.20 32.58 3.50
C THR A 401 29.83 32.35 4.14
N THR A 402 29.47 31.08 4.35
CA THR A 402 28.20 30.68 4.94
C THR A 402 28.14 31.03 6.42
N THR A 403 27.33 32.04 6.77
CA THR A 403 26.92 32.30 8.16
C THR A 403 26.18 31.06 8.70
N PRO A 404 26.61 30.46 9.83
CA PRO A 404 25.91 29.31 10.41
C PRO A 404 24.48 29.68 10.79
N GLY A 405 23.49 28.96 10.23
CA GLY A 405 22.07 29.11 10.58
C GLY A 405 21.16 29.79 9.53
N ALA A 406 21.68 30.25 8.40
CA ALA A 406 20.84 30.69 7.29
C ALA A 406 20.16 29.46 6.60
N PRO A 407 18.86 29.50 6.26
CA PRO A 407 18.22 28.47 5.45
C PRO A 407 18.89 28.34 4.08
N LEU A 408 18.98 27.12 3.55
CA LEU A 408 19.49 26.88 2.20
C LEU A 408 18.43 27.34 1.18
N VAL A 409 18.76 28.33 0.35
CA VAL A 409 17.85 28.89 -0.66
C VAL A 409 18.16 28.29 -2.03
N GLN A 410 17.11 27.96 -2.80
CA GLN A 410 17.24 27.45 -4.17
C GLN A 410 17.97 28.44 -5.09
N THR A 411 18.75 27.89 -6.02
CA THR A 411 19.50 28.62 -7.06
C THR A 411 18.63 29.05 -8.24
N ASN A 412 19.16 29.89 -9.13
CA ASN A 412 18.56 30.20 -10.42
C ASN A 412 19.63 30.08 -11.54
N PRO A 413 19.54 29.11 -12.47
CA PRO A 413 18.53 28.04 -12.53
C PRO A 413 18.57 27.13 -11.28
N PRO A 414 17.46 26.47 -10.93
CA PRO A 414 17.37 25.66 -9.73
C PRO A 414 18.19 24.37 -9.87
N THR A 415 19.12 24.16 -8.95
CA THR A 415 20.12 23.08 -9.00
C THR A 415 20.33 22.36 -7.66
N ILE A 416 19.78 22.88 -6.57
CA ILE A 416 19.86 22.27 -5.23
C ILE A 416 18.71 21.27 -5.06
N PRO A 417 18.96 19.98 -4.79
CA PRO A 417 17.88 19.01 -4.66
C PRO A 417 16.98 19.25 -3.46
N ILE A 418 15.70 18.85 -3.57
CA ILE A 418 14.66 19.14 -2.56
C ILE A 418 15.04 18.57 -1.18
N SER A 419 15.69 17.41 -1.11
CA SER A 419 16.16 16.83 0.16
C SER A 419 17.25 17.64 0.88
N LYS A 420 17.91 18.57 0.17
CA LYS A 420 18.94 19.47 0.73
C LYS A 420 18.34 20.79 1.21
N LEU A 421 17.22 21.22 0.61
CA LEU A 421 16.41 22.34 1.10
C LEU A 421 15.65 21.96 2.39
N PHE A 422 15.20 20.71 2.49
CA PHE A 422 14.43 20.18 3.62
C PHE A 422 15.19 19.04 4.35
N PRO A 423 16.32 19.33 5.02
CA PRO A 423 17.19 18.31 5.64
C PRO A 423 16.57 17.59 6.84
N SER A 424 15.42 18.05 7.33
CA SER A 424 14.58 17.36 8.32
C SER A 424 13.85 16.13 7.77
N GLY A 425 13.68 16.03 6.44
CA GLY A 425 12.75 15.09 5.83
C GLY A 425 11.27 15.50 5.92
N GLU A 426 10.99 16.69 6.44
CA GLU A 426 9.64 17.29 6.49
C GLU A 426 9.49 18.28 5.33
N TYR A 427 8.63 17.96 4.36
CA TYR A 427 8.42 18.74 3.15
C TYR A 427 7.12 19.56 3.20
N PRO A 428 6.98 20.65 2.42
CA PRO A 428 5.80 21.51 2.46
C PRO A 428 4.49 20.76 2.16
N LEU A 429 3.47 21.03 2.97
CA LEU A 429 2.11 20.55 2.75
C LEU A 429 1.55 21.09 1.42
N GLY A 430 0.64 20.34 0.81
CA GLY A 430 -0.30 20.88 -0.19
C GLY A 430 -1.35 21.80 0.45
N GLU A 431 -2.31 22.27 -0.36
CA GLU A 431 -3.50 22.95 0.19
C GLU A 431 -4.34 21.94 0.98
N ILE A 432 -4.64 22.26 2.25
CA ILE A 432 -5.47 21.41 3.11
C ILE A 432 -6.93 21.88 3.04
N CYS A 433 -7.80 21.02 2.51
CA CYS A 433 -9.24 21.21 2.50
C CYS A 433 -9.89 20.33 3.56
N GLU A 434 -10.65 20.92 4.48
CA GLU A 434 -11.47 20.17 5.44
C GLU A 434 -12.63 19.45 4.74
N TYR A 435 -12.97 18.23 5.19
CA TYR A 435 -14.20 17.56 4.75
C TYR A 435 -15.43 18.23 5.35
N LYS A 436 -16.51 18.32 4.55
CA LYS A 436 -17.78 18.95 4.91
C LYS A 436 -18.83 17.90 5.28
N ASN A 437 -19.96 18.38 5.79
CA ASN A 437 -21.18 17.59 6.01
C ASN A 437 -20.90 16.33 6.85
N GLU A 438 -21.44 15.17 6.45
CA GLU A 438 -21.30 13.89 7.17
C GLU A 438 -19.86 13.44 7.39
N ASN A 439 -18.90 13.93 6.59
CA ASN A 439 -17.49 13.59 6.70
C ASN A 439 -16.67 14.58 7.56
N SER A 440 -17.28 15.61 8.17
CA SER A 440 -16.56 16.61 8.99
C SER A 440 -16.01 16.08 10.33
N TYR A 441 -16.50 14.95 10.84
CA TYR A 441 -15.97 14.31 12.06
C TYR A 441 -14.52 13.82 11.90
N ARG A 442 -14.06 13.64 10.65
CA ARG A 442 -12.74 13.10 10.30
C ARG A 442 -11.59 13.95 10.85
N THR A 443 -11.74 15.28 10.82
CA THR A 443 -10.73 16.24 11.30
C THR A 443 -10.47 16.10 12.81
N THR A 444 -11.49 15.73 13.59
CA THR A 444 -11.38 15.60 15.05
C THR A 444 -11.19 14.16 15.54
N SER A 445 -11.55 13.14 14.75
CA SER A 445 -11.44 11.73 15.10
C SER A 445 -10.00 11.28 15.39
N GLU A 446 -9.77 10.78 16.62
CA GLU A 446 -8.48 10.20 17.03
C GLU A 446 -8.12 8.93 16.25
N GLU A 447 -9.11 8.15 15.80
CA GLU A 447 -8.84 7.01 14.91
C GLU A 447 -8.23 7.49 13.58
N LYS A 448 -8.81 8.53 12.98
CA LYS A 448 -8.34 9.04 11.69
C LYS A 448 -6.97 9.72 11.82
N LYS A 449 -6.72 10.45 12.91
CA LYS A 449 -5.38 10.97 13.27
C LYS A 449 -4.34 9.85 13.46
N LEU A 450 -4.71 8.71 14.04
CA LEU A 450 -3.82 7.56 14.21
C LEU A 450 -3.49 6.88 12.87
N ILE A 451 -4.49 6.66 12.01
CA ILE A 451 -4.27 6.12 10.65
C ILE A 451 -3.37 7.08 9.85
N GLU A 452 -3.61 8.39 9.95
CA GLU A 452 -2.79 9.40 9.28
C GLU A 452 -1.34 9.40 9.79
N LYS A 453 -1.13 9.23 11.11
CA LYS A 453 0.21 9.09 11.70
C LYS A 453 0.95 7.83 11.25
N MET A 454 0.25 6.74 10.91
CA MET A 454 0.87 5.53 10.36
C MET A 454 1.39 5.71 8.92
N ASN A 455 0.80 6.64 8.17
CA ASN A 455 1.13 6.88 6.75
C ASN A 455 2.09 8.06 6.54
N SER A 456 2.69 8.60 7.60
CA SER A 456 3.52 9.82 7.53
C SER A 456 4.65 9.77 6.50
N THR A 457 5.35 8.64 6.38
CA THR A 457 6.43 8.45 5.39
C THR A 457 5.93 8.63 3.95
N ILE A 458 4.77 8.08 3.63
CA ILE A 458 4.15 8.19 2.30
C ILE A 458 3.86 9.66 1.98
N TYR A 459 3.35 10.40 2.97
CA TYR A 459 3.05 11.82 2.81
C TYR A 459 4.31 12.66 2.60
N GLN A 460 5.44 12.32 3.21
CA GLN A 460 6.71 13.01 2.95
C GLN A 460 7.29 12.68 1.58
N ASP A 461 7.25 11.41 1.14
CA ASP A 461 7.69 11.01 -0.20
C ASP A 461 6.92 11.77 -1.29
N VAL A 462 5.59 11.82 -1.20
CA VAL A 462 4.77 12.48 -2.22
C VAL A 462 4.83 14.02 -2.12
N ARG A 463 5.00 14.61 -0.93
CA ARG A 463 5.27 16.07 -0.79
C ARG A 463 6.64 16.46 -1.33
N ARG A 464 7.67 15.61 -1.21
CA ARG A 464 8.96 15.81 -1.88
C ARG A 464 8.80 15.83 -3.41
N ALA A 465 8.00 14.92 -3.96
CA ALA A 465 7.67 14.93 -5.39
C ALA A 465 6.91 16.21 -5.79
N ALA A 466 5.95 16.66 -4.97
CA ALA A 466 5.16 17.87 -5.24
C ALA A 466 6.00 19.15 -5.17
N GLU A 467 6.92 19.23 -4.22
CA GLU A 467 7.83 20.36 -4.07
C GLU A 467 8.86 20.43 -5.21
N CYS A 468 9.33 19.28 -5.69
CA CYS A 468 10.10 19.21 -6.93
C CYS A 468 9.26 19.75 -8.11
N HIS A 469 8.04 19.25 -8.29
CA HIS A 469 7.13 19.67 -9.35
C HIS A 469 6.88 21.19 -9.34
N ARG A 470 6.58 21.77 -8.17
CA ARG A 470 6.45 23.23 -7.98
C ARG A 470 7.69 24.00 -8.44
N GLN A 471 8.88 23.59 -8.00
CA GLN A 471 10.11 24.31 -8.33
C GLN A 471 10.51 24.14 -9.81
N VAL A 472 10.27 22.97 -10.42
CA VAL A 472 10.45 22.74 -11.86
C VAL A 472 9.51 23.64 -12.65
N ARG A 473 8.18 23.58 -12.42
CA ARG A 473 7.22 24.30 -13.25
C ARG A 473 7.37 25.82 -13.15
N LYS A 474 7.67 26.33 -11.94
CA LYS A 474 7.92 27.76 -11.69
C LYS A 474 9.15 28.28 -12.43
N TYR A 475 10.20 27.45 -12.55
CA TYR A 475 11.36 27.77 -13.40
C TYR A 475 10.98 27.76 -14.88
N MET A 476 10.26 26.72 -15.35
CA MET A 476 9.86 26.62 -16.76
C MET A 476 8.94 27.76 -17.20
N GLN A 477 7.92 28.12 -16.40
CA GLN A 477 7.06 29.30 -16.61
C GLN A 477 7.85 30.60 -16.81
N GLY A 478 9.03 30.72 -16.17
CA GLY A 478 9.92 31.88 -16.30
C GLY A 478 10.87 31.86 -17.50
N ILE A 479 10.98 30.75 -18.25
CA ILE A 479 11.91 30.64 -19.39
C ILE A 479 11.26 30.23 -20.73
N VAL A 480 10.10 29.56 -20.70
CA VAL A 480 9.40 29.11 -21.92
C VAL A 480 8.81 30.32 -22.65
N LYS A 481 9.09 30.40 -23.96
CA LYS A 481 8.73 31.52 -24.83
C LYS A 481 8.67 31.09 -26.30
N PRO A 482 7.95 31.82 -27.16
CA PRO A 482 7.99 31.62 -28.61
C PRO A 482 9.42 31.66 -29.17
N GLY A 483 9.68 30.84 -30.19
CA GLY A 483 11.00 30.62 -30.76
C GLY A 483 11.83 29.51 -30.10
N MET A 484 11.41 29.00 -28.93
CA MET A 484 12.04 27.83 -28.29
C MET A 484 11.64 26.53 -29.00
N GLY A 485 12.59 25.60 -29.18
CA GLY A 485 12.28 24.26 -29.69
C GLY A 485 11.62 23.40 -28.62
N LEU A 486 10.57 22.65 -28.96
CA LEU A 486 9.86 21.83 -27.96
C LEU A 486 10.75 20.70 -27.39
N THR A 487 11.72 20.20 -28.16
CA THR A 487 12.75 19.27 -27.68
C THR A 487 13.67 19.92 -26.63
N GLU A 488 14.10 21.16 -26.85
CA GLU A 488 14.95 21.92 -25.90
C GLU A 488 14.21 22.22 -24.59
N LEU A 489 12.93 22.58 -24.70
CA LEU A 489 12.02 22.79 -23.56
C LEU A 489 11.93 21.52 -22.72
N VAL A 490 11.57 20.39 -23.36
CA VAL A 490 11.41 19.09 -22.70
C VAL A 490 12.70 18.62 -22.06
N GLU A 491 13.83 18.62 -22.77
CA GLU A 491 15.11 18.18 -22.19
C GLU A 491 15.59 19.10 -21.06
N THR A 492 15.18 20.37 -21.06
CA THR A 492 15.44 21.29 -19.94
C THR A 492 14.56 21.00 -18.73
N LEU A 493 13.27 20.74 -18.94
CA LEU A 493 12.34 20.34 -17.87
C LEU A 493 12.78 19.01 -17.25
N GLU A 494 12.99 17.98 -18.07
CA GLU A 494 13.38 16.64 -17.64
C GLU A 494 14.70 16.63 -16.86
N ARG A 495 15.70 17.40 -17.31
CA ARG A 495 16.99 17.57 -16.62
C ARG A 495 16.81 18.23 -15.25
N THR A 496 16.07 19.32 -15.18
CA THR A 496 15.81 20.02 -13.91
C THR A 496 15.02 19.15 -12.94
N ASN A 497 14.00 18.43 -13.40
CA ASN A 497 13.25 17.47 -12.57
C ASN A 497 14.17 16.36 -12.03
N LYS A 498 14.92 15.66 -12.91
CA LYS A 498 15.88 14.62 -12.51
C LYS A 498 16.90 15.11 -11.48
N GLN A 499 17.35 16.36 -11.60
CA GLN A 499 18.27 16.99 -10.65
C GLN A 499 17.61 17.32 -9.30
N LEU A 500 16.45 17.97 -9.31
CA LEU A 500 15.78 18.40 -8.09
C LEU A 500 15.22 17.24 -7.26
N VAL A 501 14.73 16.17 -7.90
CA VAL A 501 14.21 14.98 -7.21
C VAL A 501 15.31 14.03 -6.69
N GLU A 502 16.57 14.21 -7.09
CA GLU A 502 17.68 13.22 -6.96
C GLU A 502 17.36 11.88 -7.64
N ALA A 503 17.20 11.89 -8.96
CA ALA A 503 16.80 10.70 -9.72
C ALA A 503 17.72 9.48 -9.47
N ASN A 504 17.14 8.34 -9.09
CA ASN A 504 17.85 7.17 -8.56
C ASN A 504 17.12 5.87 -8.92
N GLY A 505 17.14 5.51 -10.22
CA GLY A 505 16.36 4.40 -10.75
C GLY A 505 14.88 4.55 -10.39
N LEU A 506 14.24 3.46 -9.97
CA LEU A 506 12.83 3.47 -9.55
C LEU A 506 12.59 4.17 -8.19
N LYS A 507 13.62 4.54 -7.41
CA LYS A 507 13.40 5.16 -6.08
C LYS A 507 12.97 6.63 -6.13
N ALA A 508 13.38 7.35 -7.17
CA ALA A 508 13.03 8.75 -7.39
C ALA A 508 13.30 9.11 -8.85
N GLY A 509 12.46 9.93 -9.46
CA GLY A 509 12.61 10.27 -10.87
C GLY A 509 11.42 11.01 -11.47
N ILE A 510 11.38 11.00 -12.81
CA ILE A 510 10.22 11.45 -13.59
C ILE A 510 9.26 10.27 -13.71
N ALA A 511 7.97 10.48 -13.44
CA ALA A 511 6.99 9.38 -13.41
C ALA A 511 6.44 9.00 -14.79
N PHE A 512 6.40 9.96 -15.70
CA PHE A 512 5.97 9.79 -17.10
C PHE A 512 6.58 10.91 -17.98
N PRO A 513 6.66 10.74 -19.31
CA PRO A 513 7.30 11.71 -20.19
C PRO A 513 6.61 13.07 -20.21
N THR A 514 7.36 14.15 -20.41
CA THR A 514 6.81 15.50 -20.42
C THR A 514 5.88 15.74 -21.62
N GLY A 515 4.58 15.86 -21.39
CA GLY A 515 3.63 16.36 -22.36
C GLY A 515 3.92 17.82 -22.70
N VAL A 516 3.98 18.12 -24.00
CA VAL A 516 4.14 19.47 -24.58
C VAL A 516 3.15 19.68 -25.74
N SER A 517 1.91 19.21 -25.53
CA SER A 517 0.83 19.22 -26.52
C SER A 517 0.45 20.64 -26.94
N VAL A 518 0.43 20.93 -28.25
CA VAL A 518 0.09 22.26 -28.80
C VAL A 518 -1.27 22.29 -29.51
N ASN A 519 -2.01 23.39 -29.32
CA ASN A 519 -3.26 23.71 -30.01
C ASN A 519 -4.35 22.63 -29.85
N ASN A 520 -4.77 22.00 -30.95
CA ASN A 520 -5.82 20.97 -30.96
C ASN A 520 -5.34 19.60 -30.43
N ILE A 521 -4.04 19.42 -30.22
CA ILE A 521 -3.50 18.30 -29.45
C ILE A 521 -3.79 18.59 -27.97
N ALA A 522 -4.48 17.68 -27.30
CA ALA A 522 -4.80 17.76 -25.88
C ALA A 522 -3.66 17.18 -25.03
N ALA A 523 -3.41 15.87 -25.15
CA ALA A 523 -2.55 15.08 -24.26
C ALA A 523 -1.61 14.12 -25.03
N HIS A 524 -0.69 13.49 -24.30
CA HIS A 524 0.24 12.44 -24.77
C HIS A 524 1.18 12.82 -25.94
N TRP A 525 1.44 14.11 -26.21
CA TRP A 525 2.45 14.50 -27.20
C TRP A 525 3.77 14.93 -26.56
N ASN A 526 4.82 14.16 -26.85
CA ASN A 526 6.22 14.44 -26.53
C ASN A 526 7.04 14.30 -27.83
N PRO A 527 8.01 15.19 -28.12
CA PRO A 527 8.81 15.13 -29.35
C PRO A 527 9.66 13.85 -29.41
N ASN A 528 9.57 13.12 -30.52
CA ASN A 528 10.49 12.02 -30.83
C ASN A 528 11.84 12.55 -31.34
N SER A 529 12.87 11.71 -31.32
CA SER A 529 14.22 12.07 -31.79
C SER A 529 14.20 12.53 -33.26
N GLY A 530 14.63 13.78 -33.48
CA GLY A 530 14.63 14.44 -34.80
C GLY A 530 13.48 15.42 -35.03
N ASP A 531 12.54 15.56 -34.09
CA ASP A 531 11.49 16.59 -34.13
C ASP A 531 12.10 18.01 -34.13
N LYS A 532 11.46 18.93 -34.86
CA LYS A 532 11.90 20.32 -35.09
C LYS A 532 10.78 21.33 -34.80
N THR A 533 9.79 20.95 -34.01
CA THR A 533 8.67 21.82 -33.66
C THR A 533 9.14 22.96 -32.77
N VAL A 534 8.82 24.18 -33.18
CA VAL A 534 9.16 25.43 -32.48
C VAL A 534 7.87 26.08 -32.01
N LEU A 535 7.86 26.50 -30.74
CA LEU A 535 6.74 27.17 -30.09
C LEU A 535 6.48 28.56 -30.69
N LYS A 536 5.22 28.93 -30.91
CA LYS A 536 4.80 30.20 -31.54
C LYS A 536 3.98 31.07 -30.58
N GLU A 537 3.86 32.34 -30.94
CA GLU A 537 3.07 33.35 -30.22
C GLU A 537 1.59 32.94 -30.02
N ASP A 538 1.02 32.33 -31.07
CA ASP A 538 -0.37 31.90 -31.12
C ASP A 538 -0.59 30.43 -30.72
N ASP A 539 0.42 29.72 -30.21
CA ASP A 539 0.24 28.33 -29.78
C ASP A 539 -0.37 28.24 -28.35
N VAL A 540 -1.29 27.30 -28.16
CA VAL A 540 -1.83 26.91 -26.84
C VAL A 540 -1.12 25.64 -26.36
N LEU A 541 -0.06 25.83 -25.56
CA LEU A 541 0.82 24.78 -25.07
C LEU A 541 0.33 24.24 -23.72
N LYS A 542 0.07 22.93 -23.62
CA LYS A 542 -0.01 22.24 -22.32
C LYS A 542 1.41 21.80 -21.94
N ILE A 543 1.81 22.05 -20.70
CA ILE A 543 3.00 21.47 -20.09
C ILE A 543 2.53 20.56 -18.96
N ASP A 544 2.87 19.29 -19.08
CA ASP A 544 2.32 18.18 -18.31
C ASP A 544 3.50 17.25 -17.96
N PHE A 545 3.78 16.98 -16.68
CA PHE A 545 4.93 16.15 -16.31
C PHE A 545 4.87 15.52 -14.90
N GLY A 546 5.24 14.24 -14.83
CA GLY A 546 5.22 13.50 -13.58
C GLY A 546 6.50 13.62 -12.76
N THR A 547 6.38 13.64 -11.44
CA THR A 547 7.52 13.40 -10.52
C THR A 547 7.15 12.32 -9.52
N HIS A 548 8.06 11.40 -9.18
CA HIS A 548 7.78 10.39 -8.15
C HIS A 548 8.92 10.19 -7.16
N VAL A 549 8.56 9.73 -5.96
CA VAL A 549 9.47 9.22 -4.92
C VAL A 549 8.87 7.92 -4.37
N ASN A 550 9.68 6.86 -4.31
CA ASN A 550 9.29 5.49 -3.93
C ASN A 550 8.05 4.93 -4.66
N GLY A 551 7.70 5.52 -5.81
CA GLY A 551 6.55 5.16 -6.64
C GLY A 551 5.32 6.03 -6.44
N TYR A 552 5.27 6.88 -5.41
CA TYR A 552 4.19 7.86 -5.23
C TYR A 552 4.36 9.00 -6.23
N ILE A 553 3.44 9.08 -7.19
CA ILE A 553 3.48 10.01 -8.31
C ILE A 553 2.74 11.30 -7.95
N ILE A 554 3.32 12.42 -8.36
CA ILE A 554 2.60 13.67 -8.61
C ILE A 554 2.39 13.81 -10.11
N ASP A 555 1.11 13.89 -10.45
CA ASP A 555 0.53 14.21 -11.75
C ASP A 555 -0.07 15.62 -11.69
N CYS A 556 0.32 16.48 -12.64
CA CYS A 556 0.04 17.93 -12.56
C CYS A 556 0.42 18.72 -13.83
N ALA A 557 -0.56 19.02 -14.67
CA ALA A 557 -0.42 19.86 -15.86
C ALA A 557 -0.87 21.33 -15.71
N PHE A 558 -0.37 22.18 -16.61
CA PHE A 558 -0.81 23.57 -16.79
C PHE A 558 -0.70 24.04 -18.26
N THR A 559 -1.56 24.98 -18.66
CA THR A 559 -1.49 25.62 -19.97
C THR A 559 -0.69 26.92 -19.93
N MET A 560 0.13 27.15 -20.98
CA MET A 560 0.79 28.42 -21.29
C MET A 560 0.32 28.96 -22.65
N THR A 561 0.12 30.27 -22.70
CA THR A 561 -0.22 31.05 -23.91
C THR A 561 0.47 32.41 -23.85
N PHE A 562 0.83 32.96 -25.01
CA PHE A 562 1.49 34.27 -25.11
C PHE A 562 0.54 35.35 -25.66
N ASN A 563 -0.35 34.95 -26.58
CA ASN A 563 -1.47 35.79 -27.01
C ASN A 563 -2.64 35.77 -26.01
N PRO A 564 -3.04 36.92 -25.41
CA PRO A 564 -4.10 36.98 -24.40
C PRO A 564 -5.51 36.71 -24.93
N LYS A 565 -5.70 36.54 -26.25
CA LYS A 565 -6.99 36.09 -26.81
C LYS A 565 -7.46 34.74 -26.24
N TYR A 566 -6.55 33.95 -25.66
CA TYR A 566 -6.84 32.65 -25.04
C TYR A 566 -7.17 32.73 -23.53
N ASP A 567 -7.10 33.91 -22.90
CA ASP A 567 -7.23 34.04 -21.43
C ASP A 567 -8.55 33.44 -20.89
N GLN A 568 -9.65 33.55 -21.63
CA GLN A 568 -10.94 32.93 -21.26
C GLN A 568 -10.91 31.39 -21.33
N LEU A 569 -10.17 30.81 -22.27
CA LEU A 569 -9.99 29.36 -22.36
C LEU A 569 -9.18 28.83 -21.16
N LEU A 570 -8.13 29.56 -20.75
CA LEU A 570 -7.36 29.20 -19.56
C LEU A 570 -8.16 29.43 -18.27
N ALA A 571 -8.97 30.49 -18.20
CA ALA A 571 -9.85 30.75 -17.05
C ALA A 571 -10.90 29.65 -16.85
N ALA A 572 -11.61 29.27 -17.93
CA ALA A 572 -12.64 28.23 -17.89
C ALA A 572 -12.09 26.89 -17.40
N VAL A 573 -10.96 26.44 -17.96
CA VAL A 573 -10.34 25.17 -17.58
C VAL A 573 -9.78 25.22 -16.15
N LYS A 574 -9.20 26.35 -15.73
CA LYS A 574 -8.71 26.51 -14.35
C LYS A 574 -9.86 26.50 -13.34
N ASP A 575 -11.01 27.11 -13.63
CA ASP A 575 -12.17 27.08 -12.74
C ASP A 575 -12.86 25.71 -12.74
N ALA A 576 -12.97 25.04 -13.90
CA ALA A 576 -13.50 23.69 -14.02
C ALA A 576 -12.65 22.67 -13.22
N THR A 577 -11.32 22.71 -13.36
CA THR A 577 -10.41 21.89 -12.54
C THR A 577 -10.53 22.21 -11.06
N ASN A 578 -10.60 23.49 -10.67
CA ASN A 578 -10.77 23.86 -9.27
C ASN A 578 -12.14 23.48 -8.71
N THR A 579 -13.18 23.43 -9.54
CA THR A 579 -14.51 22.90 -9.19
C THR A 579 -14.47 21.39 -9.01
N GLY A 580 -13.80 20.65 -9.90
CA GLY A 580 -13.52 19.23 -9.70
C GLY A 580 -12.78 18.94 -8.39
N ILE A 581 -11.72 19.70 -8.12
CA ILE A 581 -10.94 19.62 -6.86
C ILE A 581 -11.81 19.96 -5.64
N ARG A 582 -12.67 20.97 -5.75
CA ARG A 582 -13.56 21.43 -4.68
C ARG A 582 -14.59 20.36 -4.29
N GLU A 583 -15.25 19.75 -5.26
CA GLU A 583 -16.30 18.74 -5.03
C GLU A 583 -15.75 17.33 -4.75
N ALA A 584 -14.53 16.99 -5.20
CA ALA A 584 -13.88 15.71 -4.90
C ALA A 584 -13.76 15.45 -3.38
N GLY A 585 -13.94 14.20 -2.93
CA GLY A 585 -13.82 13.84 -1.53
C GLY A 585 -14.31 12.42 -1.23
N ILE A 586 -13.95 11.88 -0.07
CA ILE A 586 -14.38 10.54 0.35
C ILE A 586 -15.92 10.48 0.34
N ASP A 587 -16.45 9.36 -0.15
CA ASP A 587 -17.88 9.08 -0.36
C ASP A 587 -18.57 9.85 -1.49
N VAL A 588 -17.89 10.78 -2.18
CA VAL A 588 -18.44 11.51 -3.35
C VAL A 588 -18.40 10.62 -4.59
N ARG A 589 -19.44 10.69 -5.42
CA ARG A 589 -19.54 9.91 -6.68
C ARG A 589 -18.82 10.60 -7.82
N LEU A 590 -18.15 9.81 -8.66
CA LEU A 590 -17.39 10.31 -9.80
C LEU A 590 -18.29 11.03 -10.83
N GLY A 591 -19.50 10.52 -11.08
CA GLY A 591 -20.49 11.16 -11.97
C GLY A 591 -20.98 12.53 -11.48
N ASP A 592 -21.09 12.75 -10.17
CA ASP A 592 -21.48 14.06 -9.60
C ASP A 592 -20.38 15.10 -9.84
N ILE A 593 -19.11 14.70 -9.67
CA ILE A 593 -17.93 15.56 -9.92
C ILE A 593 -17.88 15.95 -11.40
N GLY A 594 -18.10 15.01 -12.32
CA GLY A 594 -18.14 15.30 -13.76
C GLY A 594 -19.28 16.21 -14.20
N ALA A 595 -20.43 16.16 -13.52
CA ALA A 595 -21.51 17.11 -13.75
C ALA A 595 -21.12 18.53 -13.31
N ALA A 596 -20.53 18.69 -12.12
CA ALA A 596 -20.08 19.99 -11.61
C ALA A 596 -18.93 20.59 -12.43
N ILE A 597 -17.98 19.76 -12.90
CA ILE A 597 -16.92 20.17 -13.83
C ILE A 597 -17.51 20.70 -15.14
N GLN A 598 -18.51 20.01 -15.70
CA GLN A 598 -19.15 20.44 -16.94
C GLN A 598 -19.93 21.74 -16.78
N GLU A 599 -20.68 21.89 -15.69
CA GLU A 599 -21.43 23.12 -15.40
C GLU A 599 -20.49 24.33 -15.29
N ALA A 600 -19.34 24.18 -14.62
CA ALA A 600 -18.31 25.21 -14.58
C ALA A 600 -17.72 25.49 -15.98
N MET A 601 -17.24 24.45 -16.68
CA MET A 601 -16.56 24.57 -17.98
C MET A 601 -17.46 25.23 -19.06
N GLU A 602 -18.68 24.72 -19.22
CA GLU A 602 -19.61 25.14 -20.27
C GLU A 602 -20.36 26.45 -19.94
N SER A 603 -20.10 27.06 -18.78
CA SER A 603 -20.53 28.42 -18.46
C SER A 603 -19.68 29.52 -19.13
N TYR A 604 -18.52 29.17 -19.69
CA TYR A 604 -17.60 30.10 -20.35
C TYR A 604 -17.67 30.05 -21.88
N GLU A 605 -17.44 31.21 -22.50
CA GLU A 605 -17.27 31.38 -23.94
C GLU A 605 -16.01 32.20 -24.27
N ILE A 606 -15.51 32.04 -25.50
CA ILE A 606 -14.30 32.71 -25.99
C ILE A 606 -14.54 33.24 -27.41
N GLU A 607 -14.17 34.50 -27.65
CA GLU A 607 -14.17 35.09 -28.99
C GLU A 607 -12.82 34.86 -29.67
N LEU A 608 -12.84 34.22 -30.84
CA LEU A 608 -11.67 34.02 -31.69
C LEU A 608 -11.99 34.52 -33.11
N ASN A 609 -11.18 35.45 -33.61
CA ASN A 609 -11.26 36.01 -34.96
C ASN A 609 -12.66 36.57 -35.33
N GLY A 610 -13.35 37.25 -34.40
CA GLY A 610 -14.69 37.81 -34.63
C GLY A 610 -15.84 36.80 -34.52
N LYS A 611 -15.59 35.61 -33.94
CA LYS A 611 -16.60 34.58 -33.71
C LYS A 611 -16.51 34.03 -32.29
N THR A 612 -17.65 33.96 -31.61
CA THR A 612 -17.77 33.33 -30.28
C THR A 612 -17.85 31.80 -30.38
N TYR A 613 -17.18 31.12 -29.44
CA TYR A 613 -17.19 29.67 -29.27
C TYR A 613 -17.51 29.35 -27.80
N PRO A 614 -18.50 28.49 -27.49
CA PRO A 614 -18.65 27.94 -26.15
C PRO A 614 -17.47 26.99 -25.88
N ILE A 615 -16.92 27.03 -24.67
CA ILE A 615 -15.83 26.13 -24.25
C ILE A 615 -16.47 24.82 -23.78
N LYS A 616 -15.99 23.69 -24.31
CA LYS A 616 -16.58 22.36 -24.06
C LYS A 616 -15.59 21.48 -23.32
N SER A 617 -16.08 20.72 -22.35
CA SER A 617 -15.33 19.58 -21.81
C SER A 617 -15.00 18.57 -22.92
N VAL A 618 -13.76 18.10 -22.98
CA VAL A 618 -13.38 16.99 -23.87
C VAL A 618 -13.92 15.69 -23.29
N ARG A 619 -15.10 15.27 -23.73
CA ARG A 619 -15.93 14.26 -23.04
C ARG A 619 -15.38 12.83 -22.97
N ASN A 620 -14.26 12.57 -23.64
CA ASN A 620 -13.51 11.31 -23.61
C ASN A 620 -12.07 11.47 -23.12
N LEU A 621 -11.80 12.53 -22.35
CA LEU A 621 -10.68 12.62 -21.42
C LEU A 621 -11.21 12.64 -19.98
N ASN A 622 -10.42 12.17 -19.03
CA ASN A 622 -10.85 11.89 -17.67
C ASN A 622 -9.64 11.97 -16.73
N GLY A 623 -9.80 12.60 -15.56
CA GLY A 623 -8.87 12.37 -14.45
C GLY A 623 -8.92 10.90 -13.98
N HIS A 624 -8.09 10.50 -13.03
CA HIS A 624 -7.96 9.10 -12.65
C HIS A 624 -7.42 8.90 -11.22
N THR A 625 -7.67 7.72 -10.63
CA THR A 625 -6.89 7.26 -9.48
C THR A 625 -5.43 7.00 -9.87
N ILE A 626 -4.51 7.33 -8.98
CA ILE A 626 -3.07 7.04 -9.06
C ILE A 626 -2.71 6.00 -8.00
N ALA A 627 -1.77 5.10 -8.31
CA ALA A 627 -1.23 4.11 -7.38
C ALA A 627 0.33 4.07 -7.46
N PRO A 628 1.01 3.45 -6.48
CA PRO A 628 2.46 3.34 -6.51
C PRO A 628 2.97 2.69 -7.80
N TYR A 629 3.79 3.43 -8.56
CA TYR A 629 4.32 3.05 -9.88
C TYR A 629 3.29 2.85 -11.00
N LEU A 630 2.04 3.27 -10.82
CA LEU A 630 0.96 3.09 -11.80
C LEU A 630 0.10 4.36 -11.90
N ILE A 631 0.22 5.06 -13.02
CA ILE A 631 -0.44 6.35 -13.24
C ILE A 631 -1.97 6.22 -13.33
N HIS A 632 -2.45 5.23 -14.09
CA HIS A 632 -3.88 4.89 -14.22
C HIS A 632 -4.22 3.66 -13.36
N ALA A 633 -4.69 3.87 -12.13
CA ALA A 633 -4.92 2.79 -11.16
C ALA A 633 -6.30 2.12 -11.23
N GLY A 634 -7.24 2.63 -12.04
CA GLY A 634 -8.48 1.92 -12.40
C GLY A 634 -9.76 2.76 -12.42
N LYS A 635 -9.97 3.68 -11.48
CA LYS A 635 -11.12 4.59 -11.50
C LYS A 635 -10.82 5.80 -12.37
N THR A 636 -11.82 6.27 -13.12
CA THR A 636 -11.75 7.49 -13.94
C THR A 636 -12.68 8.58 -13.41
N VAL A 637 -12.21 9.82 -13.34
CA VAL A 637 -12.97 10.99 -12.94
C VAL A 637 -13.53 11.65 -14.20
N PRO A 638 -14.84 11.57 -14.47
CA PRO A 638 -15.42 12.21 -15.64
C PRO A 638 -15.34 13.73 -15.54
N ILE A 639 -15.25 14.40 -16.69
CA ILE A 639 -15.33 15.87 -16.82
C ILE A 639 -16.62 16.33 -17.54
N VAL A 640 -17.56 15.39 -17.67
CA VAL A 640 -18.93 15.56 -18.18
C VAL A 640 -19.91 14.84 -17.27
N LYS A 641 -21.17 15.28 -17.26
CA LYS A 641 -22.24 14.58 -16.53
C LYS A 641 -22.41 13.16 -17.07
N GLY A 642 -22.55 12.19 -16.17
CA GLY A 642 -22.67 10.78 -16.51
C GLY A 642 -23.34 9.97 -15.40
N GLY A 643 -23.61 8.69 -15.67
CA GLY A 643 -24.31 7.81 -14.73
C GLY A 643 -23.45 7.22 -13.61
N ASP A 644 -22.13 7.46 -13.60
CA ASP A 644 -21.21 6.72 -12.73
C ASP A 644 -21.46 6.98 -11.23
N GLN A 645 -21.85 5.90 -10.53
CA GLN A 645 -22.10 5.89 -9.08
C GLN A 645 -20.89 5.42 -8.26
N THR A 646 -19.76 5.10 -8.91
CA THR A 646 -18.49 4.79 -8.23
C THR A 646 -18.09 5.93 -7.33
N LYS A 647 -17.60 5.61 -6.12
CA LYS A 647 -17.19 6.60 -5.10
C LYS A 647 -15.69 6.71 -4.97
N MET A 648 -15.22 7.88 -4.54
CA MET A 648 -13.85 8.06 -4.03
C MET A 648 -13.75 7.55 -2.59
N GLU A 649 -12.62 6.93 -2.26
CA GLU A 649 -12.37 6.23 -1.00
C GLU A 649 -11.21 6.83 -0.18
N GLU A 650 -11.09 6.42 1.08
CA GLU A 650 -10.06 6.89 2.00
C GLU A 650 -8.68 6.35 1.62
N GLY A 651 -7.68 7.24 1.50
CA GLY A 651 -6.31 6.90 1.15
C GLY A 651 -6.01 6.87 -0.36
N GLU A 652 -7.01 7.06 -1.22
CA GLU A 652 -6.79 7.14 -2.67
C GLU A 652 -6.10 8.45 -3.08
N PHE A 653 -5.20 8.33 -4.06
CA PHE A 653 -4.63 9.45 -4.80
C PHE A 653 -5.41 9.65 -6.10
N TYR A 654 -5.59 10.90 -6.52
CA TYR A 654 -6.34 11.24 -7.73
C TYR A 654 -5.65 12.33 -8.54
N ALA A 655 -5.43 12.09 -9.84
CA ALA A 655 -5.32 13.15 -10.84
C ALA A 655 -6.70 13.78 -11.03
N ILE A 656 -6.85 15.07 -10.72
CA ILE A 656 -8.01 15.86 -11.11
C ILE A 656 -7.57 16.83 -12.20
N GLU A 657 -7.64 16.37 -13.44
CA GLU A 657 -7.46 17.16 -14.64
C GLU A 657 -8.79 17.49 -15.32
N THR A 658 -8.82 18.61 -16.05
CA THR A 658 -9.91 18.90 -16.99
C THR A 658 -9.36 19.49 -18.28
N PHE A 659 -10.08 19.24 -19.38
CA PHE A 659 -9.72 19.72 -20.71
C PHE A 659 -10.87 20.50 -21.34
N GLY A 660 -10.63 21.78 -21.62
CA GLY A 660 -11.57 22.64 -22.35
C GLY A 660 -11.15 22.79 -23.80
N SER A 661 -12.11 22.64 -24.73
CA SER A 661 -11.88 22.69 -26.18
C SER A 661 -12.84 23.65 -26.87
N THR A 662 -12.35 24.41 -27.85
CA THR A 662 -13.18 25.18 -28.80
C THR A 662 -13.70 24.34 -29.97
N GLY A 663 -13.30 23.05 -30.06
CA GLY A 663 -13.58 22.13 -31.15
C GLY A 663 -14.86 21.30 -30.96
N ARG A 664 -14.73 19.97 -31.13
CA ARG A 664 -15.84 19.02 -30.92
C ARG A 664 -16.05 18.66 -29.44
N GLY A 665 -15.07 18.93 -28.58
CA GLY A 665 -15.03 18.36 -27.23
C GLY A 665 -14.86 16.84 -27.30
N VAL A 666 -14.06 16.36 -28.26
CA VAL A 666 -13.73 14.93 -28.48
C VAL A 666 -12.32 14.83 -29.05
N VAL A 667 -11.48 14.03 -28.41
CA VAL A 667 -10.17 13.65 -28.95
C VAL A 667 -10.22 12.30 -29.66
N GLN A 668 -9.35 12.12 -30.63
CA GLN A 668 -9.04 10.85 -31.28
C GLN A 668 -7.53 10.62 -31.25
N GLU A 669 -7.09 9.37 -31.34
CA GLU A 669 -5.68 9.03 -31.52
C GLU A 669 -5.21 9.52 -32.91
N ASP A 670 -4.12 10.28 -32.95
CA ASP A 670 -3.51 10.80 -34.19
C ASP A 670 -2.00 11.05 -33.97
N LEU A 671 -1.27 11.38 -35.03
CA LEU A 671 0.17 11.65 -35.04
C LEU A 671 1.03 10.44 -34.62
N GLU A 672 2.34 10.65 -34.46
CA GLU A 672 3.24 9.56 -34.08
C GLU A 672 3.22 9.32 -32.55
N CYS A 673 2.93 8.08 -32.15
CA CYS A 673 3.01 7.63 -30.76
C CYS A 673 4.43 7.78 -30.18
N SER A 674 4.58 8.59 -29.13
CA SER A 674 5.84 8.75 -28.40
C SER A 674 5.81 8.19 -26.98
N HIS A 675 4.64 8.07 -26.33
CA HIS A 675 4.48 7.53 -24.97
C HIS A 675 4.16 6.02 -24.99
N TYR A 676 4.70 5.28 -24.02
CA TYR A 676 4.56 3.84 -23.86
C TYR A 676 4.60 3.45 -22.38
N MET A 677 3.77 2.51 -21.95
CA MET A 677 3.74 2.02 -20.56
C MET A 677 3.67 0.49 -20.53
N LYS A 678 4.32 -0.16 -19.56
CA LYS A 678 4.19 -1.62 -19.38
C LYS A 678 2.80 -1.95 -18.85
N VAL A 679 2.16 -2.97 -19.43
CA VAL A 679 0.87 -3.48 -18.94
C VAL A 679 1.10 -4.26 -17.63
N PRO A 680 0.53 -3.85 -16.48
CA PRO A 680 0.72 -4.55 -15.22
C PRO A 680 0.23 -6.01 -15.30
N ASN A 681 0.99 -6.93 -14.70
CA ASN A 681 0.70 -8.37 -14.65
C ASN A 681 0.60 -9.11 -16.01
N ALA A 682 0.81 -8.46 -17.15
CA ALA A 682 0.76 -9.11 -18.47
C ALA A 682 1.86 -10.16 -18.65
N GLN A 683 1.51 -11.28 -19.29
CA GLN A 683 2.43 -12.40 -19.56
C GLN A 683 2.34 -12.85 -21.02
N ALA A 684 3.46 -12.79 -21.74
CA ALA A 684 3.56 -13.24 -23.13
C ALA A 684 4.97 -13.78 -23.45
N THR A 685 5.06 -14.73 -24.38
CA THR A 685 6.32 -15.37 -24.76
C THR A 685 7.10 -14.51 -25.77
N ILE A 686 8.09 -13.75 -25.28
CA ILE A 686 8.95 -12.92 -26.14
C ILE A 686 9.92 -13.80 -26.95
N ARG A 687 9.60 -14.04 -28.22
CA ARG A 687 10.39 -14.87 -29.15
C ARG A 687 11.66 -14.16 -29.67
N LEU A 688 11.58 -12.87 -29.98
CA LEU A 688 12.68 -12.11 -30.57
C LEU A 688 13.73 -11.69 -29.52
N PRO A 689 15.04 -11.94 -29.72
CA PRO A 689 16.08 -11.59 -28.75
C PRO A 689 16.18 -10.08 -28.46
N LYS A 690 16.10 -9.21 -29.48
CA LYS A 690 16.12 -7.75 -29.31
C LYS A 690 14.89 -7.23 -28.54
N SER A 691 13.70 -7.76 -28.80
CA SER A 691 12.51 -7.46 -27.97
C SER A 691 12.69 -7.90 -26.52
N ARG A 692 13.37 -9.03 -26.26
CA ARG A 692 13.65 -9.50 -24.90
C ARG A 692 14.68 -8.62 -24.18
N GLN A 693 15.72 -8.17 -24.88
CA GLN A 693 16.66 -7.17 -24.36
C GLN A 693 15.91 -5.88 -23.98
N LEU A 694 15.12 -5.32 -24.90
CA LEU A 694 14.39 -4.08 -24.68
C LEU A 694 13.37 -4.21 -23.53
N PHE A 695 12.64 -5.33 -23.44
CA PHE A 695 11.73 -5.56 -22.32
C PHE A 695 12.47 -5.67 -20.98
N ASN A 696 13.63 -6.33 -20.94
CA ASN A 696 14.47 -6.38 -19.73
C ASN A 696 15.02 -4.98 -19.36
N PHE A 697 15.34 -4.15 -20.35
CA PHE A 697 15.70 -2.75 -20.13
C PHE A 697 14.53 -1.94 -19.54
N ILE A 698 13.33 -2.06 -20.10
CA ILE A 698 12.11 -1.37 -19.61
C ILE A 698 11.82 -1.78 -18.16
N ASN A 699 11.77 -3.09 -17.88
CA ASN A 699 11.56 -3.63 -16.52
C ASN A 699 12.58 -3.12 -15.50
N LYS A 700 13.83 -2.86 -15.91
CA LYS A 700 14.89 -2.39 -15.00
C LYS A 700 14.80 -0.89 -14.71
N ASN A 701 14.43 -0.07 -15.69
CA ASN A 701 14.57 1.39 -15.61
C ASN A 701 13.25 2.14 -15.40
N TYR A 702 12.12 1.57 -15.83
CA TYR A 702 10.78 2.19 -15.73
C TYR A 702 9.77 1.27 -15.03
N ASP A 703 9.92 -0.04 -15.19
CA ASP A 703 8.93 -1.06 -14.80
C ASP A 703 7.52 -0.72 -15.33
N THR A 704 6.57 -0.34 -14.47
CA THR A 704 5.20 0.08 -14.84
C THR A 704 5.03 1.59 -15.01
N LEU A 705 6.07 2.40 -14.80
CA LEU A 705 6.05 3.83 -15.14
C LEU A 705 6.02 4.02 -16.67
N CYS A 706 5.42 5.12 -17.12
CA CYS A 706 5.39 5.47 -18.54
C CYS A 706 6.76 6.01 -18.99
N PHE A 707 7.15 5.70 -20.22
CA PHE A 707 8.40 6.13 -20.84
C PHE A 707 8.17 6.60 -22.29
N CYS A 708 9.15 7.26 -22.89
CA CYS A 708 9.10 7.68 -24.30
C CYS A 708 10.30 7.20 -25.10
N ARG A 709 10.20 7.28 -26.44
CA ARG A 709 11.27 6.86 -27.35
C ARG A 709 12.59 7.60 -27.11
N ARG A 710 12.55 8.92 -26.87
CA ARG A 710 13.77 9.70 -26.53
C ARG A 710 14.51 9.14 -25.31
N TRP A 711 13.82 8.61 -24.30
CA TRP A 711 14.50 8.04 -23.13
C TRP A 711 15.22 6.73 -23.46
N LEU A 712 14.72 5.96 -24.43
CA LEU A 712 15.44 4.80 -24.99
C LEU A 712 16.64 5.24 -25.82
N ASP A 713 16.46 6.27 -26.66
CA ASP A 713 17.54 6.84 -27.50
C ASP A 713 18.68 7.42 -26.63
N GLN A 714 18.33 8.22 -25.61
CA GLN A 714 19.27 8.79 -24.62
C GLN A 714 19.97 7.71 -23.78
N ALA A 715 19.37 6.53 -23.62
CA ALA A 715 19.98 5.38 -22.95
C ALA A 715 20.84 4.50 -23.88
N GLY A 716 20.85 4.77 -25.19
CA GLY A 716 21.64 4.03 -26.18
C GLY A 716 21.00 2.74 -26.70
N GLU A 717 19.70 2.51 -26.50
CA GLU A 717 18.99 1.35 -27.05
C GLU A 717 18.76 1.52 -28.57
N ASP A 718 19.64 0.94 -29.39
CA ASP A 718 19.61 1.16 -30.84
C ASP A 718 18.46 0.41 -31.54
N LYS A 719 17.81 1.12 -32.49
CA LYS A 719 16.79 0.60 -33.42
C LYS A 719 15.59 -0.05 -32.72
N HIS A 720 15.20 0.47 -31.55
CA HIS A 720 14.16 -0.10 -30.68
C HIS A 720 12.78 -0.22 -31.33
N ILE A 721 12.42 0.63 -32.30
CA ILE A 721 11.04 0.79 -32.84
C ILE A 721 10.36 -0.54 -33.19
N LEU A 722 11.02 -1.43 -33.95
CA LEU A 722 10.44 -2.72 -34.32
C LEU A 722 10.28 -3.67 -33.12
N SER A 723 11.21 -3.60 -32.16
CA SER A 723 11.14 -4.38 -30.92
C SER A 723 10.02 -3.85 -30.02
N LEU A 724 9.87 -2.53 -29.92
CA LEU A 724 8.83 -1.85 -29.15
C LEU A 724 7.44 -2.14 -29.74
N LYS A 725 7.28 -2.07 -31.07
CA LYS A 725 6.05 -2.51 -31.76
C LYS A 725 5.76 -3.99 -31.44
N ASN A 726 6.74 -4.88 -31.55
CA ASN A 726 6.55 -6.29 -31.22
C ASN A 726 6.13 -6.53 -29.76
N LEU A 727 6.61 -5.73 -28.80
CA LEU A 727 6.17 -5.79 -27.40
C LEU A 727 4.74 -5.26 -27.20
N CYS A 728 4.30 -4.31 -28.03
CA CYS A 728 2.90 -3.86 -28.07
C CYS A 728 1.98 -4.91 -28.71
N ASP A 729 2.39 -5.50 -29.85
CA ASP A 729 1.66 -6.53 -30.59
C ASP A 729 1.36 -7.80 -29.75
N ILE A 730 2.13 -8.05 -28.70
CA ILE A 730 1.95 -9.18 -27.76
C ILE A 730 1.41 -8.76 -26.39
N GLY A 731 0.94 -7.51 -26.23
CA GLY A 731 0.24 -7.02 -25.03
C GLY A 731 1.10 -6.82 -23.79
N LEU A 732 2.43 -6.73 -23.89
CA LEU A 732 3.32 -6.45 -22.75
C LEU A 732 3.52 -4.94 -22.50
N ILE A 733 3.42 -4.14 -23.55
CA ILE A 733 3.51 -2.68 -23.54
C ILE A 733 2.24 -2.12 -24.17
N SER A 734 1.66 -1.08 -23.57
CA SER A 734 0.59 -0.29 -24.17
C SER A 734 1.21 0.96 -24.83
N PRO A 735 0.90 1.25 -26.10
CA PRO A 735 1.19 2.54 -26.72
C PRO A 735 0.16 3.58 -26.26
N HIS A 736 0.61 4.80 -25.97
CA HIS A 736 -0.26 5.94 -25.66
C HIS A 736 -0.02 7.05 -26.71
N PRO A 737 -0.76 7.01 -27.85
CA PRO A 737 -0.59 8.02 -28.90
C PRO A 737 -1.16 9.39 -28.49
N PRO A 738 -0.71 10.48 -29.13
CA PRO A 738 -1.27 11.81 -28.96
C PRO A 738 -2.79 11.84 -29.15
N LEU A 739 -3.48 12.58 -28.27
CA LEU A 739 -4.93 12.68 -28.26
C LEU A 739 -5.36 14.05 -28.78
N VAL A 740 -6.11 14.08 -29.89
CA VAL A 740 -6.24 15.25 -30.78
C VAL A 740 -7.71 15.56 -31.12
N ASP A 741 -8.19 16.78 -30.85
CA ASP A 741 -9.49 17.29 -31.32
C ASP A 741 -9.34 17.88 -32.74
N MET A 742 -10.45 18.25 -33.38
CA MET A 742 -10.55 18.79 -34.73
C MET A 742 -9.48 19.86 -35.03
N LYS A 743 -8.72 19.64 -36.11
CA LYS A 743 -7.69 20.55 -36.62
C LYS A 743 -8.17 22.01 -36.68
N GLY A 744 -7.46 22.91 -36.00
CA GLY A 744 -7.81 24.33 -35.90
C GLY A 744 -8.65 24.71 -34.68
N SER A 745 -9.01 23.75 -33.82
CA SER A 745 -9.45 24.05 -32.45
C SER A 745 -8.25 24.38 -31.54
N TYR A 746 -8.57 24.81 -30.33
CA TYR A 746 -7.60 24.99 -29.25
C TYR A 746 -8.09 24.24 -28.02
N VAL A 747 -7.20 23.47 -27.39
CA VAL A 747 -7.44 22.76 -26.13
C VAL A 747 -6.52 23.29 -25.06
N ALA A 748 -7.04 23.52 -23.85
CA ALA A 748 -6.29 23.82 -22.63
C ALA A 748 -6.53 22.73 -21.56
N GLN A 749 -5.54 22.53 -20.67
CA GLN A 749 -5.53 21.59 -19.54
C GLN A 749 -5.07 22.33 -18.27
N TYR A 750 -5.64 21.95 -17.12
CA TYR A 750 -5.10 22.24 -15.79
C TYR A 750 -5.39 21.05 -14.87
N GLU A 751 -4.48 20.76 -13.94
CA GLU A 751 -4.59 19.57 -13.09
C GLU A 751 -3.89 19.72 -11.73
N HIS A 752 -4.42 19.04 -10.71
CA HIS A 752 -3.62 18.68 -9.53
C HIS A 752 -3.79 17.23 -9.08
N THR A 753 -2.73 16.68 -8.49
CA THR A 753 -2.83 15.49 -7.63
C THR A 753 -3.49 15.83 -6.31
N LEU A 754 -4.55 15.11 -5.99
CA LEU A 754 -5.16 15.04 -4.66
C LEU A 754 -4.73 13.79 -3.90
N LEU A 755 -4.76 13.89 -2.58
CA LEU A 755 -4.79 12.74 -1.69
C LEU A 755 -5.94 12.87 -0.69
N LEU A 756 -6.79 11.85 -0.64
CA LEU A 756 -7.91 11.77 0.29
C LEU A 756 -7.44 11.18 1.63
N ARG A 757 -6.71 11.99 2.41
CA ARG A 757 -6.20 11.59 3.74
C ARG A 757 -7.36 11.24 4.69
N PRO A 758 -7.09 10.45 5.76
CA PRO A 758 -8.10 10.08 6.74
C PRO A 758 -8.80 11.28 7.41
N THR A 759 -8.08 12.39 7.65
CA THR A 759 -8.62 13.57 8.36
C THR A 759 -9.09 14.70 7.44
N CYS A 760 -8.48 14.85 6.25
CA CYS A 760 -8.71 15.96 5.32
C CYS A 760 -8.43 15.56 3.86
N LYS A 761 -8.72 16.46 2.91
CA LYS A 761 -8.25 16.37 1.53
C LYS A 761 -7.01 17.25 1.37
N GLU A 762 -5.95 16.75 0.74
CA GLU A 762 -4.73 17.52 0.46
C GLU A 762 -4.52 17.67 -1.05
N VAL A 763 -4.52 18.90 -1.56
CA VAL A 763 -4.15 19.24 -2.95
C VAL A 763 -2.62 19.32 -3.02
N LEU A 764 -1.98 18.15 -3.12
CA LEU A 764 -0.54 17.98 -2.93
C LEU A 764 0.29 18.89 -3.84
N SER A 765 -0.10 19.00 -5.12
CA SER A 765 0.63 19.77 -6.13
C SER A 765 0.17 21.23 -6.29
N ARG A 766 -0.67 21.77 -5.39
CA ARG A 766 -1.01 23.21 -5.38
C ARG A 766 0.26 24.05 -5.20
N GLY A 767 0.33 25.22 -5.85
CA GLY A 767 1.42 26.19 -5.67
C GLY A 767 0.93 27.62 -5.46
N ASP A 768 1.82 28.60 -5.69
CA ASP A 768 1.47 30.03 -5.74
C ASP A 768 1.14 30.52 -7.16
N ASP A 769 1.11 29.61 -8.14
CA ASP A 769 0.90 29.83 -9.56
C ASP A 769 -0.46 29.30 -10.09
N TYR A 770 -0.90 28.14 -9.59
CA TYR A 770 -2.25 27.59 -9.75
C TYR A 770 -2.57 26.55 -8.66
#